data_AF-A0A177FM91-F1
#
_entry.id   AF-A0A177FM91-F1
#
_cell.length_a   1.000
_cell.length_b   1.000
_cell.length_c   1.000
_cell.angle_alpha   90.00
_cell.angle_beta   90.00
_cell.angle_gamma   90.00
#
_symmetry.space_group_name_H-M   'P 1'
#
loop_
_entity.id
_entity.type
_entity.pdbx_description
1 polymer ?
#
loop_
_entity_poly.entity_id
_entity_poly.type
_entity_poly.pdbx_seq_one_letter_code
_entity_poly.pdbx_strand_id
1 'polypeptide(L)'
;MAESPEEGANAVSEPLDLVRLSLDEIVFVRLRGDRELKGRLHAYDSHCNLVLGDVEETIYTIEEEEDGEDTVKRAKTRLPHPDSIAGDSSYGTGAPSSVAEDHAELEILDQLDLSDAPSRTKPKELLLDTSGDAAATFQELSGFLQSRLDEGHGETLFDLGLEDSGDSMRFTKEQWDIAMTRITEAAGVLNATVNVLLTYNVGGDKEAHPNTTHDQSSHGKLLIRQTPATAEEVIETRIAVVGNVDAGKSTMLGVLVKGSLDDGRGKARVNLFRHKHEIESGRTSSVGMEIMGFDTHGEVVTSTVPGRKLTWAEIGTRSAKVISFTDLAGHERYLRTTVFGLLSSAPNYCLLMVAANNGLIGMSKEHLGLALALNVPVMVVITKIDICPPQILEQTITQLTRILKSPGARKIPVFIKTYEETVLTATQFVSQRICPIFQVSNVTGESLDLVRTFLNILPHHGHYDDQAPFEFHINDTFSVPFVGTVVSGVVKSGIIHAGDNVLVGPDSLGQFQTTNIRSIERKRIQVPACSAGQSASLALRRIRKKEVRKGMVVLPKLEGPPPKVYREFVAEVLILSHPTTIRPKYQAMLHVGPISQTCAIIEIDREYIRTGDRATVAFRFVQRPEFLAVGDKILFREGKTKGLGIVKSLDYEEGSLSKHERQSMQGPSNGEESNEKPKAEEKVALSAVGVATSDRRSK
;
A
#
# COMPACT_ATOMS: atom_id res chain seq x y z
N MET A 1 7.90 -6.54 -61.97
CA MET A 1 6.49 -6.94 -62.14
C MET A 1 5.83 -6.75 -60.79
N ALA A 2 4.92 -5.80 -60.71
CA ALA A 2 4.15 -5.50 -59.52
C ALA A 2 2.95 -6.45 -59.48
N GLU A 3 2.71 -7.08 -58.33
CA GLU A 3 1.41 -7.66 -57.99
C GLU A 3 0.88 -6.93 -56.76
N SER A 4 -0.25 -6.26 -56.97
CA SER A 4 -1.10 -5.61 -55.99
C SER A 4 -1.96 -6.62 -55.22
N PRO A 5 -2.29 -6.34 -53.95
CA PRO A 5 -3.52 -6.85 -53.37
C PRO A 5 -4.37 -5.68 -52.85
N GLU A 6 -5.22 -5.14 -53.71
CA GLU A 6 -6.45 -4.46 -53.30
C GLU A 6 -7.62 -5.27 -53.83
N GLU A 7 -8.11 -6.23 -53.04
CA GLU A 7 -9.46 -6.80 -53.17
C GLU A 7 -9.74 -7.67 -51.94
N GLY A 8 -10.43 -7.10 -50.94
CA GLY A 8 -10.79 -7.84 -49.72
C GLY A 8 -11.36 -7.01 -48.56
N ALA A 9 -11.73 -5.73 -48.77
CA ALA A 9 -12.13 -4.86 -47.66
C ALA A 9 -13.65 -4.86 -47.33
N ASN A 10 -14.52 -5.50 -48.13
CA ASN A 10 -15.98 -5.35 -48.01
C ASN A 10 -16.79 -6.65 -47.89
N ALA A 11 -16.19 -7.76 -47.45
CA ALA A 11 -16.95 -9.00 -47.20
C ALA A 11 -17.41 -9.06 -45.74
N VAL A 12 -18.73 -9.02 -45.50
CA VAL A 12 -19.34 -9.26 -44.18
C VAL A 12 -19.28 -10.76 -43.90
N SER A 13 -18.48 -11.18 -42.92
CA SER A 13 -18.31 -12.59 -42.55
C SER A 13 -18.91 -12.94 -41.19
N GLU A 14 -18.96 -11.96 -40.28
CA GLU A 14 -19.54 -12.09 -38.95
C GLU A 14 -20.59 -10.99 -38.67
N PRO A 15 -21.57 -11.22 -37.78
CA PRO A 15 -22.59 -10.22 -37.45
C PRO A 15 -22.02 -8.89 -36.92
N LEU A 16 -20.81 -8.90 -36.34
CA LEU A 16 -20.11 -7.72 -35.83
C LEU A 16 -19.45 -6.88 -36.94
N ASP A 17 -19.18 -7.47 -38.12
CA ASP A 17 -18.60 -6.75 -39.26
C ASP A 17 -19.55 -5.66 -39.78
N LEU A 18 -20.87 -5.85 -39.62
CA LEU A 18 -21.88 -4.83 -39.92
C LEU A 18 -21.75 -3.59 -39.03
N VAL A 19 -21.44 -3.77 -37.73
CA VAL A 19 -21.24 -2.67 -36.78
C VAL A 19 -19.94 -1.91 -37.07
N ARG A 20 -18.93 -2.62 -37.61
CA ARG A 20 -17.68 -2.03 -38.09
C ARG A 20 -17.89 -1.06 -39.24
N LEU A 21 -18.80 -1.39 -40.16
CA LEU A 21 -19.10 -0.59 -41.35
C LEU A 21 -19.91 0.67 -41.02
N SER A 22 -20.57 0.72 -39.86
CA SER A 22 -21.42 1.84 -39.43
C SER A 22 -20.76 2.81 -38.43
N LEU A 23 -19.42 2.79 -38.31
CA LEU A 23 -18.70 3.83 -37.56
C LEU A 23 -18.94 5.21 -38.21
N ASP A 24 -19.23 6.20 -37.37
CA ASP A 24 -19.68 7.55 -37.70
C ASP A 24 -21.05 7.67 -38.40
N GLU A 25 -21.80 6.58 -38.54
CA GLU A 25 -23.20 6.60 -39.00
C GLU A 25 -24.20 6.72 -37.84
N ILE A 26 -25.44 7.13 -38.15
CA ILE A 26 -26.54 7.14 -37.18
C ILE A 26 -27.10 5.73 -37.07
N VAL A 27 -26.99 5.15 -35.88
CA VAL A 27 -27.51 3.80 -35.59
C VAL A 27 -28.74 3.88 -34.69
N PHE A 28 -29.65 2.91 -34.86
CA PHE A 28 -30.83 2.73 -34.04
C PHE A 28 -30.64 1.48 -33.18
N VAL A 29 -30.71 1.64 -31.85
CA VAL A 29 -30.49 0.56 -30.89
C VAL A 29 -31.78 0.35 -30.10
N ARG A 30 -32.44 -0.78 -30.34
CA ARG A 30 -33.63 -1.18 -29.58
C ARG A 30 -33.20 -1.87 -28.28
N LEU A 31 -33.55 -1.28 -27.16
CA LEU A 31 -33.27 -1.77 -25.82
C LEU A 31 -34.47 -2.56 -25.27
N ARG A 32 -34.25 -3.33 -24.21
CA ARG A 32 -35.33 -4.01 -23.48
C ARG A 32 -36.23 -2.98 -22.77
N GLY A 33 -37.53 -3.26 -22.74
CA GLY A 33 -38.55 -2.40 -22.10
C GLY A 33 -39.04 -1.27 -23.00
N ASP A 34 -39.26 -1.54 -24.29
CA ASP A 34 -39.82 -0.59 -25.28
C ASP A 34 -39.10 0.75 -25.35
N ARG A 35 -37.77 0.68 -25.30
CA ARG A 35 -36.85 1.82 -25.40
C ARG A 35 -36.05 1.74 -26.68
N GLU A 36 -35.88 2.86 -27.35
CA GLU A 36 -35.06 2.99 -28.57
C GLU A 36 -34.09 4.16 -28.42
N LEU A 37 -32.80 3.90 -28.68
CA LEU A 37 -31.77 4.94 -28.78
C LEU A 37 -31.44 5.19 -30.24
N LYS A 38 -31.35 6.46 -30.61
CA LYS A 38 -30.85 6.92 -31.91
C LYS A 38 -29.65 7.82 -31.68
N GLY A 39 -28.49 7.48 -32.22
CA GLY A 39 -27.27 8.28 -32.04
C GLY A 39 -26.19 7.90 -33.04
N ARG A 40 -25.16 8.75 -33.15
CA ARG A 40 -24.01 8.49 -34.04
C ARG A 40 -23.03 7.52 -33.39
N LEU A 41 -22.67 6.43 -34.05
CA LEU A 41 -21.79 5.40 -33.48
C LEU A 41 -20.30 5.78 -33.61
N HIS A 42 -19.63 6.06 -32.50
CA HIS A 42 -18.21 6.43 -32.49
C HIS A 42 -17.26 5.28 -32.18
N ALA A 43 -17.71 4.29 -31.40
CA ALA A 43 -16.91 3.12 -31.08
C ALA A 43 -17.79 1.96 -30.64
N TYR A 44 -17.28 0.74 -30.79
CA TYR A 44 -17.87 -0.47 -30.23
C TYR A 44 -16.79 -1.48 -29.83
N ASP A 45 -17.13 -2.45 -28.99
CA ASP A 45 -16.24 -3.56 -28.63
C ASP A 45 -16.83 -4.93 -29.01
N SER A 46 -16.05 -5.99 -28.80
CA SER A 46 -16.45 -7.38 -29.07
C SER A 46 -17.59 -7.89 -28.18
N HIS A 47 -18.01 -7.12 -27.17
CA HIS A 47 -19.13 -7.42 -26.28
C HIS A 47 -20.38 -6.59 -26.62
N CYS A 48 -20.40 -5.90 -27.76
CA CYS A 48 -21.48 -5.01 -28.22
C CYS A 48 -21.73 -3.79 -27.31
N ASN A 49 -20.71 -3.34 -26.55
CA ASN A 49 -20.80 -2.04 -25.89
C ASN A 49 -20.61 -0.95 -26.94
N LEU A 50 -21.61 -0.08 -27.11
CA LEU A 50 -21.64 0.97 -28.14
C LEU A 50 -21.41 2.35 -27.50
N VAL A 51 -20.55 3.17 -28.10
CA VAL A 51 -20.37 4.58 -27.75
C VAL A 51 -21.12 5.42 -28.78
N LEU A 52 -22.22 6.03 -28.35
CA LEU A 52 -23.06 6.86 -29.21
C LEU A 52 -22.91 8.35 -28.85
N GLY A 53 -22.71 9.21 -29.85
CA GLY A 53 -22.79 10.66 -29.76
C GLY A 53 -24.17 11.18 -30.21
N ASP A 54 -24.55 12.39 -29.77
CA ASP A 54 -25.81 13.05 -30.14
C ASP A 54 -27.07 12.18 -29.95
N VAL A 55 -27.16 11.50 -28.80
CA VAL A 55 -28.15 10.45 -28.55
C VAL A 55 -29.54 11.03 -28.21
N GLU A 56 -30.55 10.57 -28.94
CA GLU A 56 -31.97 10.73 -28.62
C GLU A 56 -32.54 9.40 -28.11
N GLU A 57 -33.19 9.44 -26.94
CA GLU A 57 -33.91 8.30 -26.39
C GLU A 57 -35.42 8.45 -26.62
N THR A 58 -36.04 7.38 -27.11
CA THR A 58 -37.50 7.23 -27.21
C THR A 58 -37.97 6.12 -26.28
N ILE A 59 -38.97 6.40 -25.45
CA ILE A 59 -39.64 5.41 -24.60
C ILE A 59 -41.10 5.29 -25.06
N TYR A 60 -41.55 4.07 -25.36
CA TYR A 60 -42.95 3.78 -25.66
C TYR A 60 -43.63 3.25 -24.39
N THR A 61 -44.75 3.86 -24.01
CA THR A 61 -45.55 3.43 -22.86
C THR A 61 -46.93 3.05 -23.37
N ILE A 62 -47.40 1.85 -23.03
CA ILE A 62 -48.75 1.36 -23.35
C ILE A 62 -49.59 1.60 -22.10
N GLU A 63 -50.62 2.43 -22.21
CA GLU A 63 -51.62 2.62 -21.16
C GLU A 63 -52.89 1.88 -21.61
N GLU A 64 -53.36 0.93 -20.80
CA GLU A 64 -54.65 0.26 -21.01
C GLU A 64 -55.75 1.20 -20.51
N GLU A 65 -56.59 1.73 -21.40
CA GLU A 65 -57.79 2.48 -21.02
C GLU A 65 -58.93 1.50 -20.68
N GLU A 66 -59.81 1.87 -19.74
CA GLU A 66 -60.88 1.01 -19.19
C GLU A 66 -61.89 0.48 -20.25
N ASP A 67 -61.84 0.99 -21.49
CA ASP A 67 -62.70 0.59 -22.60
C ASP A 67 -62.08 -0.45 -23.56
N GLY A 68 -60.87 -0.95 -23.27
CA GLY A 68 -60.24 -2.05 -24.01
C GLY A 68 -59.56 -1.66 -25.33
N GLU A 69 -59.27 -0.39 -25.55
CA GLU A 69 -58.40 0.09 -26.64
C GLU A 69 -57.03 0.51 -26.08
N ASP A 70 -55.95 -0.14 -26.52
CA ASP A 70 -54.57 0.18 -26.13
C ASP A 70 -54.09 1.47 -26.83
N THR A 71 -53.68 2.49 -26.06
CA THR A 71 -53.05 3.70 -26.63
C THR A 71 -51.54 3.74 -26.36
N VAL A 72 -50.73 3.96 -27.41
CA VAL A 72 -49.26 4.02 -27.32
C VAL A 72 -48.80 5.48 -27.19
N LYS A 73 -48.26 5.86 -26.04
CA LYS A 73 -47.63 7.18 -25.82
C LYS A 73 -46.12 7.13 -26.07
N ARG A 74 -45.59 8.11 -26.82
CA ARG A 74 -44.16 8.23 -27.17
C ARG A 74 -43.52 9.43 -26.47
N ALA A 75 -42.59 9.18 -25.54
CA ALA A 75 -41.77 10.23 -24.91
C ALA A 75 -40.38 10.28 -25.56
N LYS A 76 -39.92 11.47 -25.97
CA LYS A 76 -38.57 11.71 -26.54
C LYS A 76 -37.77 12.63 -25.62
N THR A 77 -36.55 12.24 -25.26
CA THR A 77 -35.64 13.04 -24.44
C THR A 77 -34.26 13.13 -25.09
N ARG A 78 -33.71 14.36 -25.13
CA ARG A 78 -32.38 14.66 -25.68
C ARG A 78 -31.44 14.98 -24.51
N LEU A 79 -30.31 14.29 -24.41
CA LEU A 79 -29.37 14.44 -23.29
C LEU A 79 -28.47 15.70 -23.49
N PRO A 80 -28.39 16.65 -22.53
CA PRO A 80 -27.59 17.87 -22.68
C PRO A 80 -26.10 17.72 -22.26
N HIS A 81 -25.26 18.60 -22.82
CA HIS A 81 -23.83 18.75 -22.55
C HIS A 81 -23.59 19.77 -21.40
N PRO A 82 -22.63 19.58 -20.48
CA PRO A 82 -22.44 20.49 -19.35
C PRO A 82 -21.38 21.57 -19.62
N ASP A 83 -21.78 22.85 -19.57
CA ASP A 83 -20.88 24.00 -19.41
C ASP A 83 -21.28 24.85 -18.17
N SER A 84 -20.22 25.31 -17.48
CA SER A 84 -20.06 26.30 -16.40
C SER A 84 -21.26 27.03 -15.76
N ILE A 85 -21.32 27.07 -14.40
CA ILE A 85 -21.72 28.25 -13.59
C ILE A 85 -20.92 28.29 -12.27
N ALA A 86 -20.58 29.52 -11.87
CA ALA A 86 -19.79 29.96 -10.71
C ALA A 86 -20.59 30.06 -9.39
N GLY A 87 -19.88 30.43 -8.32
CA GLY A 87 -20.26 30.24 -6.92
C GLY A 87 -21.27 31.23 -6.31
N ASP A 88 -21.66 30.91 -5.07
CA ASP A 88 -21.96 31.90 -4.05
C ASP A 88 -21.74 31.34 -2.65
N SER A 89 -21.29 32.22 -1.76
CA SER A 89 -20.89 31.97 -0.37
C SER A 89 -21.92 32.54 0.60
N SER A 90 -22.26 31.81 1.67
CA SER A 90 -22.59 32.43 2.97
C SER A 90 -22.51 31.43 4.12
N TYR A 91 -22.13 31.95 5.28
CA TYR A 91 -21.72 31.28 6.51
C TYR A 91 -22.89 30.76 7.35
N GLY A 92 -22.64 29.70 8.11
CA GLY A 92 -23.39 29.32 9.30
C GLY A 92 -22.47 28.63 10.32
N THR A 93 -22.17 29.32 11.41
CA THR A 93 -21.34 28.88 12.54
C THR A 93 -22.15 28.01 13.51
N GLY A 94 -21.58 26.87 13.94
CA GLY A 94 -22.12 26.00 14.99
C GLY A 94 -21.03 25.15 15.64
N ALA A 95 -20.96 25.26 16.98
CA ALA A 95 -19.96 24.86 17.98
C ALA A 95 -19.38 23.42 17.98
N PRO A 96 -18.26 23.17 18.71
CA PRO A 96 -17.43 21.96 18.63
C PRO A 96 -17.88 20.84 19.60
N SER A 97 -17.60 19.59 19.25
CA SER A 97 -17.66 18.45 20.18
C SER A 97 -16.28 17.81 20.38
N SER A 98 -15.96 17.60 21.65
CA SER A 98 -14.77 16.97 22.29
C SER A 98 -14.53 15.53 21.80
N VAL A 99 -13.34 15.14 21.34
CA VAL A 99 -12.13 14.69 22.08
C VAL A 99 -12.42 13.67 23.20
N ALA A 100 -12.16 12.39 22.95
CA ALA A 100 -11.46 11.43 23.82
C ALA A 100 -11.73 9.98 23.36
N GLU A 101 -11.04 9.48 22.33
CA GLU A 101 -11.08 8.05 21.96
C GLU A 101 -9.93 7.74 20.99
N ASP A 102 -8.68 7.87 21.46
CA ASP A 102 -7.49 7.38 20.73
C ASP A 102 -6.29 7.11 21.69
N HIS A 103 -6.51 7.12 23.01
CA HIS A 103 -5.45 6.86 24.01
C HIS A 103 -5.44 5.42 24.54
N ALA A 104 -6.42 4.59 24.16
CA ALA A 104 -6.58 3.25 24.74
C ALA A 104 -5.53 2.22 24.24
N GLU A 105 -4.92 2.41 23.08
CA GLU A 105 -3.94 1.44 22.54
C GLU A 105 -2.52 1.64 23.08
N LEU A 106 -2.21 2.80 23.68
CA LEU A 106 -0.92 3.09 24.30
C LEU A 106 -0.91 2.86 25.82
N GLU A 107 -2.06 2.88 26.49
CA GLU A 107 -2.16 2.59 27.94
C GLU A 107 -2.15 1.09 28.28
N ILE A 108 -2.52 0.21 27.33
CA ILE A 108 -2.47 -1.24 27.55
C ILE A 108 -1.03 -1.76 27.64
N LEU A 109 -0.08 -1.06 27.02
CA LEU A 109 1.35 -1.37 27.12
C LEU A 109 1.97 -0.94 28.46
N ASP A 110 1.36 0.04 29.15
CA ASP A 110 1.82 0.51 30.48
C ASP A 110 1.20 -0.31 31.63
N GLN A 111 0.08 -1.01 31.40
CA GLN A 111 -0.62 -1.80 32.44
C GLN A 111 -0.23 -3.29 32.47
N LEU A 112 0.48 -3.78 31.46
CA LEU A 112 1.08 -5.11 31.46
C LEU A 112 2.52 -4.98 31.93
N ASP A 113 2.71 -5.16 33.24
CA ASP A 113 3.98 -5.16 33.98
C ASP A 113 4.90 -6.34 33.58
N LEU A 114 5.17 -6.47 32.28
CA LEU A 114 6.21 -7.33 31.70
C LEU A 114 7.49 -6.50 31.56
N SER A 115 7.94 -5.96 32.69
CA SER A 115 9.30 -5.45 32.84
C SER A 115 10.27 -6.61 33.04
N ASP A 116 10.48 -7.41 31.99
CA ASP A 116 11.79 -8.04 31.84
C ASP A 116 12.76 -6.88 31.59
N ALA A 117 13.39 -6.43 32.67
CA ALA A 117 14.31 -5.31 32.64
C ALA A 117 15.37 -5.55 31.55
N PRO A 118 15.45 -4.72 30.48
CA PRO A 118 16.62 -4.80 29.63
C PRO A 118 17.80 -4.43 30.51
N SER A 119 18.81 -5.29 30.55
CA SER A 119 20.09 -4.97 31.16
C SER A 119 20.49 -3.59 30.67
N ARG A 120 20.50 -2.59 31.57
CA ARG A 120 20.83 -1.20 31.25
C ARG A 120 22.34 -1.13 31.01
N THR A 121 22.79 -1.69 29.88
CA THR A 121 24.15 -1.57 29.38
C THR A 121 24.40 -0.10 29.18
N LYS A 122 25.30 0.50 29.98
CA LYS A 122 25.64 1.91 29.85
C LYS A 122 26.50 2.06 28.60
N PRO A 123 25.96 2.59 27.47
CA PRO A 123 26.66 2.55 26.19
C PRO A 123 27.95 3.36 26.25
N LYS A 124 27.96 4.42 27.07
CA LYS A 124 29.14 5.25 27.33
C LYS A 124 30.34 4.47 27.90
N GLU A 125 30.10 3.52 28.80
CA GLU A 125 31.17 2.72 29.41
C GLU A 125 31.72 1.72 28.37
N LEU A 126 30.86 1.11 27.57
CA LEU A 126 31.25 0.18 26.49
C LEU A 126 32.08 0.85 25.39
N LEU A 127 31.77 2.11 25.06
CA LEU A 127 32.38 2.85 23.97
C LEU A 127 33.75 3.46 24.32
N LEU A 128 33.97 3.82 25.58
CA LEU A 128 35.17 4.54 26.03
C LEU A 128 36.15 3.68 26.85
N ASP A 129 35.86 2.39 27.05
CA ASP A 129 36.69 1.52 27.87
C ASP A 129 38.07 1.26 27.22
N THR A 130 39.10 1.83 27.83
CA THR A 130 40.51 1.64 27.46
C THR A 130 41.29 0.85 28.53
N SER A 131 40.58 0.24 29.49
CA SER A 131 41.16 -0.50 30.63
C SER A 131 41.61 -1.92 30.27
N GLY A 132 42.19 -2.65 31.23
CA GLY A 132 42.62 -4.04 31.04
C GLY A 132 41.47 -5.02 30.73
N ASP A 133 40.22 -4.65 31.01
CA ASP A 133 39.01 -5.41 30.70
C ASP A 133 38.40 -5.04 29.33
N ALA A 134 39.09 -4.22 28.53
CA ALA A 134 38.61 -3.74 27.24
C ALA A 134 38.19 -4.85 26.27
N ALA A 135 38.73 -6.07 26.40
CA ALA A 135 38.34 -7.21 25.57
C ALA A 135 36.93 -7.72 25.91
N ALA A 136 36.52 -7.73 27.19
CA ALA A 136 35.20 -8.18 27.61
C ALA A 136 34.13 -7.16 27.22
N THR A 137 34.37 -5.88 27.47
CA THR A 137 33.46 -4.80 27.06
C THR A 137 33.38 -4.64 25.55
N PHE A 138 34.44 -5.00 24.81
CA PHE A 138 34.39 -5.07 23.34
C PHE A 138 33.45 -6.18 22.86
N GLN A 139 33.48 -7.36 23.48
CA GLN A 139 32.53 -8.44 23.15
C GLN A 139 31.08 -8.05 23.46
N GLU A 140 30.84 -7.36 24.57
CA GLU A 140 29.52 -6.82 24.90
C GLU A 140 29.05 -5.78 23.88
N LEU A 141 29.94 -4.88 23.44
CA LEU A 141 29.64 -3.90 22.38
C LEU A 141 29.31 -4.59 21.04
N SER A 142 30.06 -5.61 20.64
CA SER A 142 29.76 -6.40 19.45
C SER A 142 28.42 -7.12 19.57
N GLY A 143 28.10 -7.70 20.73
CA GLY A 143 26.79 -8.33 20.99
C GLY A 143 25.64 -7.33 20.91
N PHE A 144 25.83 -6.13 21.47
CA PHE A 144 24.86 -5.04 21.38
C PHE A 144 24.63 -4.59 19.93
N LEU A 145 25.71 -4.39 19.17
CA LEU A 145 25.62 -4.05 17.75
C LEU A 145 24.95 -5.15 16.92
N GLN A 146 25.22 -6.42 17.21
CA GLN A 146 24.57 -7.55 16.54
C GLN A 146 23.06 -7.53 16.79
N SER A 147 22.61 -7.35 18.03
CA SER A 147 21.16 -7.23 18.34
C SER A 147 20.49 -6.11 17.54
N ARG A 148 21.14 -4.94 17.45
CA ARG A 148 20.62 -3.80 16.69
C ARG A 148 20.61 -4.04 15.18
N LEU A 149 21.58 -4.77 14.65
CA LEU A 149 21.61 -5.17 13.25
C LEU A 149 20.53 -6.21 12.95
N ASP A 150 20.31 -7.19 13.83
CA ASP A 150 19.27 -8.21 13.67
C ASP A 150 17.87 -7.58 13.69
N GLU A 151 17.60 -6.66 14.63
CA GLU A 151 16.36 -5.87 14.69
C GLU A 151 16.13 -5.04 13.42
N GLY A 152 17.20 -4.52 12.83
CA GLY A 152 17.17 -3.73 11.60
C GLY A 152 17.33 -4.52 10.31
N HIS A 153 17.29 -5.87 10.38
CA HIS A 153 17.48 -6.78 9.25
C HIS A 153 18.79 -6.55 8.46
N GLY A 154 19.90 -6.34 9.16
CA GLY A 154 21.25 -6.17 8.59
C GLY A 154 21.70 -4.72 8.43
N GLU A 155 20.91 -3.73 8.85
CA GLU A 155 21.36 -2.34 8.97
C GLU A 155 20.82 -1.65 10.21
N THR A 156 21.56 -0.71 10.78
CA THR A 156 21.09 0.08 11.92
C THR A 156 21.61 1.50 11.86
N LEU A 157 20.80 2.45 12.33
CA LEU A 157 21.22 3.82 12.57
C LEU A 157 21.68 3.93 14.02
N PHE A 158 22.92 4.35 14.21
CA PHE A 158 23.56 4.41 15.51
C PHE A 158 23.94 5.85 15.85
N ASP A 159 23.44 6.36 16.96
CA ASP A 159 23.82 7.67 17.47
C ASP A 159 25.04 7.51 18.39
N LEU A 160 26.19 8.02 17.96
CA LEU A 160 27.41 8.01 18.74
C LEU A 160 27.49 9.30 19.56
N GLY A 161 27.75 9.17 20.87
CA GLY A 161 27.80 10.30 21.79
C GLY A 161 26.43 10.79 22.29
N LEU A 162 25.32 10.14 21.91
CA LEU A 162 23.99 10.33 22.45
C LEU A 162 23.47 9.02 23.06
N GLU A 163 22.67 9.10 24.12
CA GLU A 163 21.92 7.96 24.64
C GLU A 163 20.70 7.65 23.74
N ASP A 164 20.09 6.47 23.91
CA ASP A 164 18.87 6.10 23.17
C ASP A 164 17.70 7.07 23.44
N SER A 165 17.72 7.79 24.58
CA SER A 165 16.77 8.87 24.88
C SER A 165 17.00 10.14 24.07
N GLY A 166 18.13 10.25 23.36
CA GLY A 166 18.60 11.46 22.69
C GLY A 166 19.41 12.39 23.61
N ASP A 167 19.65 12.01 24.87
CA ASP A 167 20.45 12.82 25.80
C ASP A 167 21.94 12.75 25.47
N SER A 168 22.64 13.89 25.54
CA SER A 168 24.07 13.94 25.24
C SER A 168 24.91 13.21 26.30
N MET A 169 25.79 12.32 25.83
CA MET A 169 26.83 11.69 26.66
C MET A 169 28.00 12.63 26.97
N ARG A 170 28.01 13.84 26.42
CA ARG A 170 29.03 14.89 26.60
C ARG A 170 30.43 14.45 26.22
N PHE A 171 30.57 13.82 25.06
CA PHE A 171 31.89 13.42 24.55
C PHE A 171 32.72 14.64 24.18
N THR A 172 34.02 14.57 24.45
CA THR A 172 35.02 15.42 23.79
C THR A 172 35.38 14.86 22.43
N LYS A 173 36.05 15.65 21.59
CA LYS A 173 36.56 15.16 20.29
C LYS A 173 37.47 13.94 20.44
N GLU A 174 38.34 13.91 21.45
CA GLU A 174 39.21 12.76 21.72
C GLU A 174 38.41 11.51 22.10
N GLN A 175 37.35 11.66 22.90
CA GLN A 175 36.45 10.56 23.26
C GLN A 175 35.65 10.06 22.07
N TRP A 176 35.22 10.97 21.19
CA TRP A 176 34.59 10.63 19.92
C TRP A 176 35.52 9.77 19.05
N ASP A 177 36.78 10.16 18.88
CA ASP A 177 37.73 9.42 18.06
C ASP A 177 37.96 7.99 18.61
N ILE A 178 38.11 7.85 19.94
CA ILE A 178 38.22 6.53 20.60
C ILE A 178 36.97 5.68 20.35
N ALA A 179 35.78 6.25 20.59
CA ALA A 179 34.52 5.55 20.43
C ALA A 179 34.28 5.15 18.95
N MET A 180 34.66 6.01 18.02
CA MET A 180 34.54 5.76 16.57
C MET A 180 35.44 4.61 16.12
N THR A 181 36.70 4.58 16.57
CA THR A 181 37.62 3.45 16.29
C THR A 181 37.04 2.15 16.84
N ARG A 182 36.58 2.16 18.09
CA ARG A 182 36.04 0.96 18.75
C ARG A 182 34.77 0.42 18.08
N ILE A 183 33.83 1.30 17.70
CA ILE A 183 32.65 0.90 16.94
C ILE A 183 33.04 0.33 15.57
N THR A 184 34.00 0.95 14.89
CA THR A 184 34.45 0.50 13.56
C THR A 184 35.07 -0.90 13.64
N GLU A 185 35.88 -1.17 14.66
CA GLU A 185 36.45 -2.50 14.92
C GLU A 185 35.36 -3.52 15.28
N ALA A 186 34.41 -3.15 16.15
CA ALA A 186 33.30 -4.02 16.54
C ALA A 186 32.40 -4.36 15.35
N ALA A 187 32.09 -3.39 14.49
CA ALA A 187 31.35 -3.61 13.25
C ALA A 187 32.13 -4.50 12.26
N GLY A 188 33.46 -4.35 12.19
CA GLY A 188 34.32 -5.19 11.37
C GLY A 188 34.25 -6.68 11.74
N VAL A 189 34.14 -7.01 13.03
CA VAL A 189 33.94 -8.39 13.51
C VAL A 189 32.62 -8.99 13.00
N LEU A 190 31.58 -8.16 12.86
CA LEU A 190 30.26 -8.54 12.37
C LEU A 190 30.14 -8.48 10.83
N ASN A 191 31.26 -8.26 10.12
CA ASN A 191 31.30 -8.04 8.67
C ASN A 191 30.42 -6.85 8.22
N ALA A 192 30.34 -5.82 9.07
CA ALA A 192 29.57 -4.61 8.84
C ALA A 192 30.48 -3.40 8.60
N THR A 193 29.99 -2.48 7.77
CA THR A 193 30.67 -1.23 7.41
C THR A 193 29.98 -0.07 8.14
N VAL A 194 30.78 0.83 8.72
CA VAL A 194 30.29 2.05 9.38
C VAL A 194 30.43 3.21 8.40
N ASN A 195 29.33 3.91 8.12
CA ASN A 195 29.32 5.16 7.37
C ASN A 195 28.87 6.31 8.28
N VAL A 196 29.65 7.38 8.33
CA VAL A 196 29.30 8.59 9.08
C VAL A 196 28.32 9.41 8.25
N LEU A 197 27.08 9.52 8.73
CA LEU A 197 26.07 10.34 8.07
C LEU A 197 26.21 11.80 8.51
N LEU A 198 26.30 12.08 9.81
CA LEU A 198 26.27 13.45 10.32
C LEU A 198 27.13 13.58 11.57
N THR A 199 27.84 14.69 11.74
CA THR A 199 28.62 14.99 12.95
C THR A 199 28.30 16.38 13.49
N TYR A 200 28.45 16.54 14.80
CA TYR A 200 28.30 17.78 15.55
C TYR A 200 29.50 17.98 16.45
N ASN A 201 30.18 19.12 16.36
CA ASN A 201 31.38 19.49 17.11
C ASN A 201 32.57 18.50 16.96
N VAL A 202 32.71 17.86 15.79
CA VAL A 202 33.84 16.96 15.46
C VAL A 202 34.72 17.56 14.37
N GLY A 203 34.08 18.21 13.39
CA GLY A 203 34.66 18.74 12.16
C GLY A 203 34.69 17.70 11.04
N GLY A 204 34.86 18.17 9.80
CA GLY A 204 34.94 17.32 8.60
C GLY A 204 33.86 17.64 7.57
N ASP A 205 33.78 16.83 6.52
CA ASP A 205 32.87 17.07 5.37
C ASP A 205 31.38 16.83 5.70
N LYS A 206 31.10 16.11 6.79
CA LYS A 206 29.75 15.74 7.25
C LYS A 206 29.30 16.53 8.49
N GLU A 207 29.99 17.62 8.81
CA GLU A 207 29.66 18.47 9.94
C GLU A 207 28.35 19.23 9.69
N ALA A 208 27.41 19.06 10.61
CA ALA A 208 26.13 19.75 10.63
C ALA A 208 26.30 21.25 10.94
N HIS A 209 25.29 22.05 10.61
CA HIS A 209 25.30 23.45 11.01
C HIS A 209 25.14 23.58 12.53
N PRO A 210 25.89 24.47 13.21
CA PRO A 210 25.80 24.62 14.65
C PRO A 210 24.43 25.21 15.04
N ASN A 211 23.52 24.37 15.54
CA ASN A 211 22.15 24.78 15.89
C ASN A 211 22.02 25.39 17.29
N THR A 212 23.01 25.23 18.17
CA THR A 212 22.93 25.75 19.54
C THR A 212 24.30 26.19 20.03
N THR A 213 24.44 27.46 20.42
CA THR A 213 25.67 28.02 21.02
C THR A 213 26.03 27.41 22.39
N HIS A 214 25.16 26.54 22.95
CA HIS A 214 25.30 26.00 24.30
C HIS A 214 25.75 24.53 24.38
N ASP A 215 25.68 23.75 23.30
CA ASP A 215 26.11 22.34 23.32
C ASP A 215 27.44 22.17 22.58
N GLN A 216 28.52 21.97 23.36
CA GLN A 216 29.88 21.76 22.88
C GLN A 216 30.23 20.26 22.79
N SER A 217 29.26 19.37 23.02
CA SER A 217 29.51 17.93 22.98
C SER A 217 29.69 17.42 21.55
N SER A 218 30.69 16.56 21.37
CA SER A 218 30.98 15.89 20.10
C SER A 218 30.09 14.68 19.92
N HIS A 219 29.20 14.67 18.94
CA HIS A 219 28.31 13.54 18.68
C HIS A 219 27.98 13.44 17.19
N GLY A 220 27.32 12.36 16.78
CA GLY A 220 27.01 12.14 15.37
C GLY A 220 26.20 10.89 15.12
N LYS A 221 25.67 10.81 13.90
CA LYS A 221 24.80 9.72 13.44
C LYS A 221 25.54 8.87 12.43
N LEU A 222 25.58 7.56 12.68
CA LEU A 222 26.26 6.55 11.88
C LEU A 222 25.22 5.63 11.23
N LEU A 223 25.48 5.19 10.01
CA LEU A 223 24.79 4.08 9.37
C LEU A 223 25.73 2.88 9.40
N ILE A 224 25.34 1.84 10.12
CA ILE A 224 26.10 0.58 10.19
C ILE A 224 25.33 -0.43 9.35
N ARG A 225 25.97 -0.96 8.30
CA ARG A 225 25.33 -1.92 7.37
C ARG A 225 26.18 -3.16 7.21
N GLN A 226 25.57 -4.32 7.40
CA GLN A 226 26.20 -5.61 7.24
C GLN A 226 26.38 -5.94 5.75
N THR A 227 27.50 -6.58 5.43
CA THR A 227 27.74 -7.11 4.08
C THR A 227 26.99 -8.43 3.94
N PRO A 228 26.02 -8.54 3.02
CA PRO A 228 25.26 -9.77 2.86
C PRO A 228 26.17 -10.89 2.36
N ALA A 229 26.12 -12.06 3.00
CA ALA A 229 26.83 -13.25 2.55
C ALA A 229 26.10 -13.92 1.37
N THR A 230 24.77 -13.82 1.36
CA THR A 230 23.91 -14.42 0.35
C THR A 230 22.92 -13.41 -0.24
N ALA A 231 22.36 -13.71 -1.41
CA ALA A 231 21.33 -12.86 -2.02
C ALA A 231 20.02 -12.79 -1.19
N GLU A 232 19.85 -13.70 -0.24
CA GLU A 232 18.68 -13.76 0.65
C GLU A 232 18.72 -12.67 1.72
N GLU A 233 19.91 -12.37 2.22
CA GLU A 233 20.19 -11.34 3.24
C GLU A 233 20.15 -9.91 2.69
N VAL A 234 20.08 -9.73 1.36
CA VAL A 234 20.01 -8.40 0.76
C VAL A 234 18.71 -7.72 1.16
N ILE A 235 18.85 -6.56 1.83
CA ILE A 235 17.73 -5.75 2.31
C ILE A 235 16.88 -5.30 1.13
N GLU A 236 15.57 -5.49 1.22
CA GLU A 236 14.61 -5.06 0.22
C GLU A 236 13.67 -4.00 0.78
N THR A 237 13.64 -2.84 0.12
CA THR A 237 12.63 -1.80 0.40
C THR A 237 11.78 -1.59 -0.85
N ARG A 238 10.48 -1.85 -0.77
CA ARG A 238 9.52 -1.63 -1.86
C ARG A 238 8.92 -0.24 -1.78
N ILE A 239 9.01 0.48 -2.89
CA ILE A 239 8.47 1.83 -3.02
C ILE A 239 7.51 1.89 -4.20
N ALA A 240 6.26 2.26 -3.94
CA ALA A 240 5.29 2.51 -5.00
C ALA A 240 5.39 3.96 -5.48
N VAL A 241 5.58 4.17 -6.78
CA VAL A 241 5.67 5.51 -7.39
C VAL A 241 4.32 5.87 -7.99
N VAL A 242 3.69 6.91 -7.44
CA VAL A 242 2.35 7.35 -7.81
C VAL A 242 2.31 8.83 -8.15
N GLY A 243 1.30 9.26 -8.90
CA GLY A 243 1.10 10.66 -9.28
C GLY A 243 0.38 10.80 -10.61
N ASN A 244 -0.07 12.00 -10.94
CA ASN A 244 -0.82 12.29 -12.15
C ASN A 244 0.00 12.04 -13.44
N VAL A 245 -0.68 12.03 -14.59
CA VAL A 245 -0.03 12.09 -15.90
C VAL A 245 0.91 13.30 -15.94
N ASP A 246 2.07 13.13 -16.58
CA ASP A 246 3.11 14.16 -16.73
C ASP A 246 3.79 14.65 -15.43
N ALA A 247 3.50 14.06 -14.28
CA ALA A 247 4.20 14.33 -13.02
C ALA A 247 5.67 13.89 -12.99
N GLY A 248 6.18 13.29 -14.08
CA GLY A 248 7.58 12.88 -14.20
C GLY A 248 7.94 11.56 -13.52
N LYS A 249 6.97 10.70 -13.18
CA LYS A 249 7.18 9.38 -12.51
C LYS A 249 8.24 8.52 -13.20
N SER A 250 7.97 8.08 -14.43
CA SER A 250 8.88 7.21 -15.18
C SER A 250 10.17 7.94 -15.58
N THR A 251 10.12 9.27 -15.75
CA THR A 251 11.34 10.07 -15.99
C THR A 251 12.26 10.01 -14.78
N MET A 252 11.73 10.28 -13.58
CA MET A 252 12.48 10.25 -12.33
C MET A 252 13.04 8.85 -12.04
N LEU A 253 12.23 7.81 -12.20
CA LEU A 253 12.70 6.42 -12.08
C LEU A 253 13.85 6.12 -13.04
N GLY A 254 13.75 6.58 -14.29
CA GLY A 254 14.82 6.44 -15.28
C GLY A 254 16.11 7.13 -14.85
N VAL A 255 16.03 8.33 -14.31
CA VAL A 255 17.19 9.11 -13.84
C VAL A 255 17.82 8.50 -12.58
N LEU A 256 17.00 8.08 -11.62
CA LEU A 256 17.48 7.40 -10.41
C LEU A 256 18.21 6.11 -10.76
N VAL A 257 17.55 5.21 -11.50
CA VAL A 257 18.06 3.84 -11.73
C VAL A 257 19.20 3.80 -12.73
N LYS A 258 19.18 4.66 -13.76
CA LYS A 258 20.19 4.64 -14.83
C LYS A 258 21.32 5.65 -14.62
N GLY A 259 21.17 6.58 -13.68
CA GLY A 259 22.17 7.60 -13.34
C GLY A 259 22.33 8.73 -14.38
N SER A 260 21.71 8.64 -15.56
CA SER A 260 21.73 9.68 -16.57
C SER A 260 20.59 10.67 -16.40
N LEU A 261 20.88 11.97 -16.48
CA LEU A 261 19.87 13.03 -16.49
C LEU A 261 18.96 12.94 -17.73
N ASP A 262 17.75 13.47 -17.59
CA ASP A 262 16.80 13.59 -18.70
C ASP A 262 17.16 14.76 -19.60
N ASP A 263 16.85 14.65 -20.88
CA ASP A 263 17.09 15.70 -21.88
C ASP A 263 15.94 16.71 -21.99
N GLY A 264 14.99 16.66 -21.06
CA GLY A 264 13.75 17.43 -21.09
C GLY A 264 12.73 16.94 -22.13
N ARG A 265 13.08 15.95 -22.95
CA ARG A 265 12.20 15.32 -23.96
C ARG A 265 11.80 13.90 -23.57
N GLY A 266 12.19 13.44 -22.38
CA GLY A 266 11.80 12.15 -21.84
C GLY A 266 12.69 10.98 -22.28
N LYS A 267 13.94 11.23 -22.68
CA LYS A 267 14.91 10.15 -22.96
C LYS A 267 15.08 9.16 -21.80
N ALA A 268 14.96 9.62 -20.55
CA ALA A 268 15.04 8.76 -19.38
C ALA A 268 13.85 7.79 -19.26
N ARG A 269 12.63 8.20 -19.66
CA ARG A 269 11.41 7.37 -19.54
C ARG A 269 11.20 6.38 -20.69
N VAL A 270 11.64 6.70 -21.92
CA VAL A 270 11.50 5.78 -23.09
C VAL A 270 12.10 4.40 -22.79
N ASN A 271 13.17 4.45 -22.02
CA ASN A 271 13.96 3.36 -21.48
C ASN A 271 13.22 2.43 -20.49
N LEU A 272 12.03 2.80 -20.02
CA LEU A 272 11.18 2.05 -19.09
C LEU A 272 9.89 1.53 -19.73
N PHE A 273 9.51 2.05 -20.90
CA PHE A 273 8.31 1.61 -21.60
C PHE A 273 8.47 0.18 -22.10
N ARG A 274 7.43 -0.62 -21.84
CA ARG A 274 7.41 -2.06 -22.15
C ARG A 274 6.58 -2.37 -23.37
N HIS A 275 5.59 -1.54 -23.66
CA HIS A 275 4.65 -1.76 -24.74
C HIS A 275 4.75 -0.69 -25.83
N LYS A 276 4.43 -1.07 -27.06
CA LYS A 276 4.48 -0.19 -28.24
C LYS A 276 3.62 1.06 -28.05
N HIS A 277 2.40 0.91 -27.52
CA HIS A 277 1.51 2.03 -27.26
C HIS A 277 2.00 2.97 -26.14
N GLU A 278 2.85 2.51 -25.21
CA GLU A 278 3.48 3.39 -24.21
C GLU A 278 4.52 4.30 -24.86
N ILE A 279 5.26 3.78 -25.85
CA ILE A 279 6.24 4.54 -26.65
C ILE A 279 5.53 5.56 -27.53
N GLU A 280 4.44 5.16 -28.20
CA GLU A 280 3.67 6.04 -29.10
C GLU A 280 2.92 7.13 -28.33
N SER A 281 2.27 6.79 -27.20
CA SER A 281 1.50 7.75 -26.39
C SER A 281 2.36 8.55 -25.40
N GLY A 282 3.58 8.09 -25.11
CA GLY A 282 4.43 8.64 -24.06
C GLY A 282 3.89 8.43 -22.64
N ARG A 283 2.97 7.50 -22.43
CA ARG A 283 2.25 7.28 -21.16
C ARG A 283 2.36 5.84 -20.69
N THR A 284 2.68 5.66 -19.41
CA THR A 284 2.70 4.36 -18.74
C THR A 284 1.29 3.79 -18.58
N SER A 285 1.11 2.54 -18.98
CA SER A 285 -0.17 1.82 -18.97
C SER A 285 -0.16 0.56 -18.09
N SER A 286 1.03 0.04 -17.81
CA SER A 286 1.27 -1.20 -17.08
C SER A 286 2.01 -0.94 -15.76
N VAL A 287 1.96 -1.90 -14.83
CA VAL A 287 2.79 -1.84 -13.63
C VAL A 287 4.23 -2.18 -14.00
N GLY A 288 5.10 -1.19 -13.94
CA GLY A 288 6.55 -1.34 -14.11
C GLY A 288 7.21 -1.74 -12.79
N MET A 289 8.32 -2.47 -12.88
CA MET A 289 9.22 -2.67 -11.74
C MET A 289 10.62 -2.30 -12.18
N GLU A 290 11.34 -1.56 -11.34
CA GLU A 290 12.74 -1.18 -11.50
C GLU A 290 13.46 -1.27 -10.16
N ILE A 291 14.78 -1.47 -10.17
CA ILE A 291 15.56 -1.59 -8.93
C ILE A 291 16.72 -0.60 -8.90
N MET A 292 17.04 -0.13 -7.70
CA MET A 292 18.24 0.65 -7.38
C MET A 292 18.97 -0.04 -6.23
N GLY A 293 20.27 -0.25 -6.40
CA GLY A 293 21.12 -0.89 -5.40
C GLY A 293 22.00 0.12 -4.67
N PHE A 294 22.20 -0.11 -3.37
CA PHE A 294 23.20 0.55 -2.55
C PHE A 294 24.18 -0.49 -2.02
N ASP A 295 25.47 -0.16 -2.07
CA ASP A 295 26.51 -0.98 -1.45
C ASP A 295 26.51 -0.82 0.09
N THR A 296 27.49 -1.45 0.75
CA THR A 296 27.69 -1.38 2.20
C THR A 296 28.11 0.01 2.67
N HIS A 297 28.73 0.80 1.80
CA HIS A 297 29.11 2.19 2.07
C HIS A 297 27.94 3.16 1.83
N GLY A 298 26.85 2.72 1.21
CA GLY A 298 25.69 3.56 0.90
C GLY A 298 25.77 4.29 -0.44
N GLU A 299 26.73 3.91 -1.29
CA GLU A 299 26.87 4.43 -2.64
C GLU A 299 25.99 3.66 -3.63
N VAL A 300 25.52 4.33 -4.67
CA VAL A 300 24.64 3.72 -5.67
C VAL A 300 25.45 2.75 -6.54
N VAL A 301 24.99 1.50 -6.62
CA VAL A 301 25.60 0.46 -7.45
C VAL A 301 25.36 0.78 -8.92
N THR A 302 26.41 1.24 -9.59
CA THR A 302 26.42 1.56 -11.03
C THR A 302 27.54 0.80 -11.76
N SER A 303 27.50 0.80 -13.10
CA SER A 303 28.57 0.20 -13.89
C SER A 303 29.82 1.08 -13.86
N THR A 304 30.98 0.49 -13.55
CA THR A 304 32.29 1.16 -13.64
C THR A 304 32.69 1.46 -15.09
N VAL A 305 32.14 0.71 -16.05
CA VAL A 305 32.39 0.92 -17.48
C VAL A 305 31.36 1.91 -18.03
N PRO A 306 31.79 3.06 -18.59
CA PRO A 306 30.89 4.04 -19.19
C PRO A 306 29.99 3.40 -20.26
N GLY A 307 28.69 3.65 -20.17
CA GLY A 307 27.70 3.18 -21.15
C GLY A 307 27.24 1.73 -21.00
N ARG A 308 27.91 0.90 -20.18
CA ARG A 308 27.41 -0.45 -19.84
C ARG A 308 26.31 -0.32 -18.79
N LYS A 309 25.20 -1.03 -18.99
CA LYS A 309 24.11 -1.14 -18.01
C LYS A 309 24.29 -2.44 -17.23
N LEU A 310 24.12 -2.38 -15.91
CA LEU A 310 24.09 -3.56 -15.08
C LEU A 310 22.74 -4.27 -15.23
N THR A 311 22.79 -5.60 -15.22
CA THR A 311 21.61 -6.44 -15.10
C THR A 311 21.08 -6.41 -13.67
N TRP A 312 19.82 -6.81 -13.48
CA TRP A 312 19.24 -6.87 -12.13
C TRP A 312 19.98 -7.85 -11.21
N ALA A 313 20.47 -8.96 -11.77
CA ALA A 313 21.27 -9.92 -11.01
C ALA A 313 22.59 -9.29 -10.54
N GLU A 314 23.30 -8.56 -11.41
CA GLU A 314 24.53 -7.85 -11.01
C GLU A 314 24.28 -6.77 -9.95
N ILE A 315 23.17 -6.03 -10.05
CA ILE A 315 22.79 -5.04 -9.04
C ILE A 315 22.52 -5.74 -7.72
N GLY A 316 21.66 -6.78 -7.72
CA GLY A 316 21.30 -7.50 -6.50
C GLY A 316 22.51 -8.14 -5.80
N THR A 317 23.43 -8.75 -6.54
CA THR A 317 24.63 -9.40 -5.96
C THR A 317 25.64 -8.40 -5.39
N ARG A 318 25.71 -7.18 -5.93
CA ARG A 318 26.67 -6.15 -5.48
C ARG A 318 26.12 -5.21 -4.41
N SER A 319 24.84 -5.33 -4.09
CA SER A 319 24.15 -4.40 -3.20
C SER A 319 23.95 -5.04 -1.83
N ALA A 320 24.16 -4.26 -0.77
CA ALA A 320 23.71 -4.61 0.57
C ALA A 320 22.23 -4.27 0.77
N LYS A 321 21.74 -3.27 0.05
CA LYS A 321 20.34 -2.84 0.08
C LYS A 321 19.82 -2.55 -1.33
N VAL A 322 18.60 -2.97 -1.62
CA VAL A 322 17.96 -2.78 -2.92
C VAL A 322 16.57 -2.17 -2.75
N ILE A 323 16.40 -0.97 -3.31
CA ILE A 323 15.11 -0.30 -3.46
C ILE A 323 14.42 -0.85 -4.70
N SER A 324 13.22 -1.38 -4.52
CA SER A 324 12.38 -1.92 -5.59
C SER A 324 11.23 -0.96 -5.86
N PHE A 325 11.30 -0.27 -6.99
CA PHE A 325 10.28 0.66 -7.41
C PHE A 325 9.18 -0.04 -8.19
N THR A 326 7.93 0.24 -7.82
CA THR A 326 6.75 -0.11 -8.61
C THR A 326 6.26 1.14 -9.34
N ASP A 327 6.48 1.22 -10.66
CA ASP A 327 5.99 2.34 -11.49
C ASP A 327 4.50 2.13 -11.77
N LEU A 328 3.67 3.02 -11.21
CA LEU A 328 2.22 2.93 -11.35
C LEU A 328 1.70 3.96 -12.35
N ALA A 329 0.66 3.56 -13.09
CA ALA A 329 0.09 4.40 -14.13
C ALA A 329 -0.52 5.69 -13.56
N GLY A 330 -0.35 6.80 -14.29
CA GLY A 330 -0.84 8.12 -13.85
C GLY A 330 -2.22 8.51 -14.37
N HIS A 331 -2.70 7.83 -15.40
CA HIS A 331 -3.95 8.19 -16.09
C HIS A 331 -5.14 7.47 -15.46
N GLU A 332 -6.28 8.15 -15.35
CA GLU A 332 -7.53 7.60 -14.79
C GLU A 332 -8.00 6.28 -15.44
N ARG A 333 -7.76 6.10 -16.74
CA ARG A 333 -8.09 4.86 -17.47
C ARG A 333 -7.38 3.64 -16.89
N TYR A 334 -6.24 3.84 -16.24
CA TYR A 334 -5.40 2.80 -15.65
C TYR A 334 -5.46 2.81 -14.11
N LEU A 335 -6.42 3.50 -13.49
CA LEU A 335 -6.58 3.54 -12.03
C LEU A 335 -6.78 2.13 -11.44
N ARG A 336 -7.38 1.20 -12.19
CA ARG A 336 -7.48 -0.21 -11.78
C ARG A 336 -6.10 -0.84 -11.61
N THR A 337 -5.21 -0.58 -12.56
CA THR A 337 -3.81 -1.04 -12.56
C THR A 337 -3.04 -0.43 -11.40
N THR A 338 -3.24 0.85 -11.10
CA THR A 338 -2.59 1.55 -9.98
C THR A 338 -3.01 1.00 -8.63
N VAL A 339 -4.32 0.80 -8.41
CA VAL A 339 -4.83 0.21 -7.17
C VAL A 339 -4.36 -1.23 -7.00
N PHE A 340 -4.39 -2.02 -8.07
CA PHE A 340 -3.83 -3.36 -8.03
C PHE A 340 -2.36 -3.32 -7.62
N GLY A 341 -1.57 -2.41 -8.20
CA GLY A 341 -0.16 -2.25 -7.83
C GLY A 341 0.02 -1.90 -6.36
N LEU A 342 -0.70 -0.92 -5.82
CA LEU A 342 -0.61 -0.53 -4.40
C LEU A 342 -1.04 -1.63 -3.43
N LEU A 343 -2.08 -2.39 -3.76
CA LEU A 343 -2.60 -3.45 -2.89
C LEU A 343 -1.79 -4.74 -2.99
N SER A 344 -1.31 -5.08 -4.18
CA SER A 344 -0.67 -6.37 -4.44
C SER A 344 0.83 -6.33 -4.13
N SER A 345 1.51 -5.22 -4.40
CA SER A 345 2.96 -5.13 -4.15
C SER A 345 3.31 -4.88 -2.68
N ALA A 346 2.31 -4.65 -1.81
CA ALA A 346 2.48 -4.34 -0.39
C ALA A 346 3.69 -3.40 -0.16
N PRO A 347 3.67 -2.19 -0.73
CA PRO A 347 4.82 -1.29 -0.70
C PRO A 347 5.08 -0.82 0.73
N ASN A 348 6.36 -0.77 1.13
CA ASN A 348 6.76 -0.24 2.42
C ASN A 348 6.58 1.28 2.46
N TYR A 349 6.84 1.96 1.34
CA TYR A 349 6.71 3.41 1.20
C TYR A 349 6.03 3.80 -0.11
N CYS A 350 5.47 5.01 -0.14
CA CYS A 350 4.88 5.60 -1.33
C CYS A 350 5.57 6.91 -1.72
N LEU A 351 6.05 6.97 -2.96
CA LEU A 351 6.64 8.16 -3.57
C LEU A 351 5.59 8.88 -4.41
N LEU A 352 5.05 9.98 -3.88
CA LEU A 352 4.06 10.81 -4.56
C LEU A 352 4.76 11.86 -5.42
N MET A 353 4.69 11.68 -6.72
CA MET A 353 5.23 12.59 -7.72
C MET A 353 4.23 13.69 -8.04
N VAL A 354 4.66 14.93 -7.93
CA VAL A 354 3.89 16.14 -8.24
C VAL A 354 4.69 16.99 -9.22
N ALA A 355 4.06 17.54 -10.25
CA ALA A 355 4.73 18.51 -11.11
C ALA A 355 4.56 19.92 -10.52
N ALA A 356 5.64 20.70 -10.52
CA ALA A 356 5.65 22.08 -9.99
C ALA A 356 4.58 22.98 -10.63
N ASN A 357 4.31 22.79 -11.92
CA ASN A 357 3.39 23.62 -12.70
C ASN A 357 1.89 23.31 -12.45
N ASN A 358 1.55 22.06 -12.15
CA ASN A 358 0.16 21.60 -12.07
C ASN A 358 -0.32 21.31 -10.64
N GLY A 359 0.61 21.12 -9.71
CA GLY A 359 0.30 20.76 -8.33
C GLY A 359 -0.47 19.45 -8.17
N LEU A 360 -1.21 19.33 -7.06
CA LEU A 360 -1.91 18.10 -6.69
C LEU A 360 -3.31 18.06 -7.31
N ILE A 361 -3.41 17.57 -8.54
CA ILE A 361 -4.66 17.50 -9.32
C ILE A 361 -5.06 16.07 -9.72
N GLY A 362 -6.37 15.88 -9.95
CA GLY A 362 -6.97 14.66 -10.49
C GLY A 362 -6.51 13.41 -9.73
N MET A 363 -5.83 12.52 -10.46
CA MET A 363 -5.35 11.22 -9.98
C MET A 363 -4.37 11.31 -8.82
N SER A 364 -3.57 12.38 -8.70
CA SER A 364 -2.64 12.50 -7.57
C SER A 364 -3.35 12.57 -6.22
N LYS A 365 -4.55 13.19 -6.15
CA LYS A 365 -5.35 13.23 -4.92
C LYS A 365 -5.90 11.84 -4.57
N GLU A 366 -6.35 11.10 -5.58
CA GLU A 366 -6.84 9.74 -5.38
C GLU A 366 -5.71 8.79 -4.95
N HIS A 367 -4.53 8.89 -5.57
CA HIS A 367 -3.36 8.11 -5.16
C HIS A 367 -2.91 8.43 -3.74
N LEU A 368 -2.90 9.72 -3.35
CA LEU A 368 -2.63 10.12 -1.98
C LEU A 368 -3.67 9.54 -1.02
N GLY A 369 -4.96 9.64 -1.36
CA GLY A 369 -6.05 9.06 -0.57
C GLY A 369 -5.89 7.55 -0.38
N LEU A 370 -5.50 6.83 -1.42
CA LEU A 370 -5.23 5.38 -1.36
C LEU A 370 -4.03 5.04 -0.48
N ALA A 371 -2.91 5.78 -0.61
CA ALA A 371 -1.73 5.54 0.22
C ALA A 371 -2.02 5.78 1.71
N LEU A 372 -2.75 6.86 2.02
CA LEU A 372 -3.21 7.18 3.38
C LEU A 372 -4.14 6.10 3.93
N ALA A 373 -5.09 5.66 3.11
CA ALA A 373 -6.04 4.61 3.47
C ALA A 373 -5.38 3.26 3.79
N LEU A 374 -4.31 2.94 3.06
CA LEU A 374 -3.54 1.72 3.26
C LEU A 374 -2.52 1.87 4.39
N ASN A 375 -2.48 3.01 5.09
CA ASN A 375 -1.47 3.35 6.11
C ASN A 375 -0.03 3.19 5.59
N VAL A 376 0.20 3.51 4.30
CA VAL A 376 1.54 3.52 3.71
C VAL A 376 2.16 4.90 3.93
N PRO A 377 3.37 5.01 4.53
CA PRO A 377 4.04 6.30 4.67
C PRO A 377 4.34 6.93 3.30
N VAL A 378 4.09 8.24 3.19
CA VAL A 378 4.14 8.98 1.92
C VAL A 378 5.25 10.02 1.99
N MET A 379 6.10 10.03 0.97
CA MET A 379 7.03 11.13 0.69
C MET A 379 6.67 11.78 -0.64
N VAL A 380 6.87 13.09 -0.76
CA VAL A 380 6.48 13.87 -1.95
C VAL A 380 7.71 14.37 -2.67
N VAL A 381 7.69 14.26 -4.00
CA VAL A 381 8.72 14.83 -4.87
C VAL A 381 8.06 15.77 -5.87
N ILE A 382 8.37 17.05 -5.75
CA ILE A 382 7.97 18.10 -6.69
C ILE A 382 9.02 18.15 -7.80
N THR A 383 8.61 17.81 -9.02
CA THR A 383 9.48 17.77 -10.20
C THR A 383 9.30 18.99 -11.09
N LYS A 384 10.22 19.16 -12.05
CA LYS A 384 10.18 20.21 -13.09
C LYS A 384 10.31 21.63 -12.52
N ILE A 385 11.05 21.78 -11.43
CA ILE A 385 11.32 23.09 -10.84
C ILE A 385 12.15 23.99 -11.76
N ASP A 386 12.89 23.39 -12.69
CA ASP A 386 13.73 24.07 -13.70
C ASP A 386 12.92 24.89 -14.72
N ILE A 387 11.68 24.48 -15.03
CA ILE A 387 10.83 25.14 -16.04
C ILE A 387 9.73 25.99 -15.37
N CYS A 388 9.46 25.76 -14.08
CA CYS A 388 8.34 26.39 -13.40
C CYS A 388 8.69 27.80 -12.89
N PRO A 389 7.90 28.83 -13.21
CA PRO A 389 8.04 30.15 -12.60
C PRO A 389 7.91 30.08 -11.06
N PRO A 390 8.71 30.83 -10.30
CA PRO A 390 8.74 30.72 -8.84
C PRO A 390 7.38 31.02 -8.18
N GLN A 391 6.58 31.93 -8.74
CA GLN A 391 5.26 32.25 -8.19
C GLN A 391 4.29 31.05 -8.28
N ILE A 392 4.37 30.26 -9.36
CA ILE A 392 3.51 29.08 -9.54
C ILE A 392 3.98 27.95 -8.62
N LEU A 393 5.29 27.78 -8.46
CA LEU A 393 5.86 26.82 -7.53
C LEU A 393 5.42 27.08 -6.09
N GLU A 394 5.45 28.34 -5.63
CA GLU A 394 4.96 28.75 -4.31
C GLU A 394 3.47 28.45 -4.10
N GLN A 395 2.64 28.69 -5.12
CA GLN A 395 1.23 28.34 -5.11
C GLN A 395 1.02 26.83 -4.96
N THR A 396 1.76 26.02 -5.73
CA THR A 396 1.74 24.56 -5.65
C THR A 396 2.16 24.06 -4.26
N ILE A 397 3.23 24.63 -3.70
CA ILE A 397 3.72 24.32 -2.34
C ILE A 397 2.65 24.63 -1.29
N THR A 398 2.01 25.79 -1.40
CA THR A 398 0.95 26.22 -0.48
C THR A 398 -0.26 25.28 -0.55
N GLN A 399 -0.68 24.93 -1.77
CA GLN A 399 -1.78 24.00 -1.99
C GLN A 399 -1.47 22.61 -1.44
N LEU A 400 -0.27 22.07 -1.73
CA LEU A 400 0.17 20.76 -1.24
C LEU A 400 0.19 20.73 0.29
N THR A 401 0.79 21.74 0.92
CA THR A 401 0.87 21.88 2.37
C THR A 401 -0.52 21.90 3.01
N ARG A 402 -1.48 22.62 2.42
CA ARG A 402 -2.87 22.67 2.89
C ARG A 402 -3.54 21.30 2.83
N ILE A 403 -3.33 20.55 1.75
CA ILE A 403 -3.94 19.23 1.56
C ILE A 403 -3.32 18.21 2.53
N LEU A 404 -1.99 18.23 2.72
CA LEU A 404 -1.31 17.33 3.66
C LEU A 404 -1.72 17.57 5.11
N LYS A 405 -1.93 18.83 5.51
CA LYS A 405 -2.43 19.21 6.85
C LYS A 405 -3.94 19.03 7.04
N SER A 406 -4.69 18.71 5.98
CA SER A 406 -6.14 18.53 6.06
C SER A 406 -6.53 17.38 7.00
N PRO A 407 -7.76 17.38 7.57
CA PRO A 407 -8.19 16.32 8.50
C PRO A 407 -8.20 14.92 7.87
N GLY A 408 -8.26 14.81 6.55
CA GLY A 408 -8.17 13.52 5.85
C GLY A 408 -6.75 12.95 5.75
N ALA A 409 -5.70 13.78 5.82
CA ALA A 409 -4.31 13.36 5.66
C ALA A 409 -3.50 13.40 6.97
N ARG A 410 -3.73 14.41 7.82
CA ARG A 410 -3.08 14.59 9.13
C ARG A 410 -1.54 14.44 9.06
N LYS A 411 -0.92 14.93 7.99
CA LYS A 411 0.54 14.89 7.77
C LYS A 411 1.21 16.21 8.13
N ILE A 412 2.45 16.13 8.60
CA ILE A 412 3.34 17.25 8.87
C ILE A 412 4.35 17.35 7.71
N PRO A 413 4.17 18.32 6.79
CA PRO A 413 5.08 18.49 5.66
C PRO A 413 6.43 19.05 6.14
N VAL A 414 7.52 18.40 5.73
CA VAL A 414 8.91 18.81 6.01
C VAL A 414 9.62 19.00 4.67
N PHE A 415 10.04 20.23 4.37
CA PHE A 415 10.75 20.54 3.13
C PHE A 415 12.24 20.28 3.32
N ILE A 416 12.79 19.39 2.50
CA ILE A 416 14.20 19.02 2.57
C ILE A 416 14.97 19.82 1.53
N LYS A 417 15.95 20.59 1.99
CA LYS A 417 16.86 21.41 1.17
C LYS A 417 18.32 21.08 1.42
N THR A 418 18.65 20.56 2.60
CA THR A 418 20.02 20.26 2.99
C THR A 418 20.23 18.76 3.24
N TYR A 419 21.48 18.35 3.22
CA TYR A 419 21.88 16.99 3.55
C TYR A 419 21.55 16.64 5.01
N GLU A 420 21.78 17.57 5.94
CA GLU A 420 21.43 17.42 7.37
C GLU A 420 19.92 17.15 7.56
N GLU A 421 19.06 17.98 6.97
CA GLU A 421 17.60 17.80 7.02
C GLU A 421 17.18 16.44 6.45
N THR A 422 17.88 15.97 5.41
CA THR A 422 17.64 14.66 4.79
C THR A 422 17.87 13.53 5.79
N VAL A 423 19.03 13.54 6.47
CA VAL A 423 19.42 12.49 7.44
C VAL A 423 18.47 12.46 8.64
N LEU A 424 18.18 13.63 9.22
CA LEU A 424 17.29 13.74 10.38
C LEU A 424 15.86 13.30 10.04
N THR A 425 15.34 13.74 8.90
CA THR A 425 13.99 13.39 8.47
C THR A 425 13.89 11.90 8.12
N ALA A 426 14.89 11.32 7.45
CA ALA A 426 14.89 9.91 7.08
C ALA A 426 14.86 9.00 8.31
N THR A 427 15.61 9.36 9.35
CA THR A 427 15.65 8.64 10.63
C THR A 427 14.26 8.62 11.30
N GLN A 428 13.54 9.75 11.27
CA GLN A 428 12.24 9.90 11.93
C GLN A 428 11.04 9.48 11.05
N PHE A 429 11.28 9.12 9.78
CA PHE A 429 10.21 8.90 8.81
C PHE A 429 9.34 7.66 9.09
N VAL A 430 9.77 6.77 9.99
CA VAL A 430 8.93 5.69 10.52
C VAL A 430 7.67 6.27 11.19
N SER A 431 7.75 7.49 11.75
CA SER A 431 6.59 8.20 12.24
C SER A 431 5.62 8.51 11.11
N GLN A 432 4.45 7.85 11.15
CA GLN A 432 3.41 7.96 10.12
C GLN A 432 2.89 9.39 9.91
N ARG A 433 3.23 10.37 10.74
CA ARG A 433 2.77 11.75 10.60
C ARG A 433 3.67 12.59 9.70
N ILE A 434 4.97 12.31 9.62
CA ILE A 434 5.91 13.13 8.86
C ILE A 434 5.74 12.87 7.35
N CYS A 435 5.78 13.92 6.54
CA CYS A 435 5.73 13.84 5.08
C CYS A 435 6.88 14.67 4.49
N PRO A 436 8.02 14.03 4.16
CA PRO A 436 9.15 14.67 3.50
C PRO A 436 8.76 15.20 2.12
N ILE A 437 9.25 16.38 1.76
CA ILE A 437 9.00 17.02 0.47
C ILE A 437 10.33 17.43 -0.15
N PHE A 438 10.64 16.87 -1.32
CA PHE A 438 11.81 17.21 -2.13
C PHE A 438 11.38 18.06 -3.32
N GLN A 439 12.21 19.03 -3.69
CA GLN A 439 12.08 19.80 -4.92
C GLN A 439 13.23 19.41 -5.84
N VAL A 440 12.91 18.79 -6.98
CA VAL A 440 13.92 18.19 -7.86
C VAL A 440 13.74 18.60 -9.32
N SER A 441 14.86 18.57 -10.05
CA SER A 441 14.86 18.58 -11.51
C SER A 441 15.57 17.36 -12.06
N ASN A 442 14.86 16.61 -12.90
CA ASN A 442 15.44 15.48 -13.63
C ASN A 442 16.37 15.93 -14.77
N VAL A 443 16.33 17.21 -15.16
CA VAL A 443 17.11 17.77 -16.28
C VAL A 443 18.40 18.39 -15.75
N THR A 444 18.34 19.22 -14.73
CA THR A 444 19.53 19.88 -14.16
C THR A 444 20.24 19.01 -13.12
N GLY A 445 19.54 18.03 -12.53
CA GLY A 445 20.06 17.18 -11.46
C GLY A 445 19.87 17.74 -10.05
N GLU A 446 19.24 18.91 -9.93
CA GLU A 446 19.00 19.58 -8.64
C GLU A 446 18.29 18.66 -7.64
N SER A 447 18.87 18.56 -6.43
CA SER A 447 18.38 17.79 -5.28
C SER A 447 18.19 16.27 -5.49
N LEU A 448 18.65 15.70 -6.62
CA LEU A 448 18.55 14.25 -6.84
C LEU A 448 19.38 13.46 -5.83
N ASP A 449 20.53 14.01 -5.40
CA ASP A 449 21.41 13.38 -4.42
C ASP A 449 20.78 13.33 -3.02
N LEU A 450 19.95 14.32 -2.67
CA LEU A 450 19.17 14.31 -1.44
C LEU A 450 18.13 13.17 -1.47
N VAL A 451 17.45 12.99 -2.61
CA VAL A 451 16.51 11.86 -2.77
C VAL A 451 17.24 10.52 -2.68
N ARG A 452 18.39 10.35 -3.35
CA ARG A 452 19.20 9.13 -3.27
C ARG A 452 19.66 8.84 -1.84
N THR A 453 20.15 9.86 -1.15
CA THR A 453 20.57 9.78 0.26
C THR A 453 19.40 9.37 1.14
N PHE A 454 18.24 10.01 0.98
CA PHE A 454 17.03 9.67 1.72
C PHE A 454 16.64 8.21 1.53
N LEU A 455 16.59 7.74 0.28
CA LEU A 455 16.29 6.36 -0.08
C LEU A 455 17.29 5.35 0.50
N ASN A 456 18.57 5.71 0.59
CA ASN A 456 19.60 4.88 1.21
C ASN A 456 19.36 4.70 2.71
N ILE A 457 18.95 5.76 3.41
CA ILE A 457 18.78 5.80 4.87
C ILE A 457 17.44 5.21 5.32
N LEU A 458 16.43 5.17 4.43
CA LEU A 458 15.08 4.68 4.75
C LEU A 458 15.12 3.33 5.50
N PRO A 459 14.64 3.24 6.74
CA PRO A 459 14.70 1.99 7.47
C PRO A 459 13.84 0.90 6.81
N HIS A 460 14.09 -0.35 7.18
CA HIS A 460 13.15 -1.42 6.85
C HIS A 460 11.81 -1.13 7.55
N HIS A 461 10.70 -1.24 6.82
CA HIS A 461 9.37 -0.94 7.34
C HIS A 461 8.39 -2.07 7.03
N GLY A 462 7.92 -2.73 8.07
CA GLY A 462 6.96 -3.84 7.98
C GLY A 462 7.28 -4.86 9.05
N HIS A 463 6.26 -5.31 9.77
CA HIS A 463 6.38 -6.39 10.74
C HIS A 463 6.07 -7.69 10.00
N TYR A 464 7.12 -8.44 9.68
CA TYR A 464 7.01 -9.74 9.03
C TYR A 464 7.42 -10.81 10.04
N ASP A 465 6.57 -11.83 10.16
CA ASP A 465 6.82 -12.95 11.06
C ASP A 465 7.29 -14.14 10.25
N ASP A 466 8.58 -14.44 10.36
CA ASP A 466 9.23 -15.58 9.73
C ASP A 466 8.91 -16.91 10.44
N GLN A 467 8.43 -16.86 11.68
CA GLN A 467 8.04 -18.04 12.48
C GLN A 467 6.57 -18.42 12.27
N ALA A 468 5.75 -17.48 11.78
CA ALA A 468 4.37 -17.74 11.41
C ALA A 468 4.27 -18.75 10.23
N PRO A 469 3.12 -19.43 10.08
CA PRO A 469 2.88 -20.31 8.94
C PRO A 469 3.08 -19.59 7.61
N PHE A 470 3.68 -20.30 6.64
CA PHE A 470 3.97 -19.74 5.32
C PHE A 470 2.68 -19.29 4.59
N GLU A 471 2.66 -18.04 4.12
CA GLU A 471 1.56 -17.51 3.31
C GLU A 471 2.13 -16.65 2.18
N PHE A 472 1.85 -17.03 0.93
CA PHE A 472 2.31 -16.28 -0.24
C PHE A 472 1.15 -15.91 -1.15
N HIS A 473 1.06 -14.63 -1.50
CA HIS A 473 -0.03 -14.07 -2.29
C HIS A 473 0.37 -13.95 -3.77
N ILE A 474 -0.40 -14.56 -4.67
CA ILE A 474 -0.11 -14.55 -6.11
C ILE A 474 -0.59 -13.24 -6.74
N ASN A 475 0.37 -12.42 -7.15
CA ASN A 475 0.17 -11.15 -7.83
C ASN A 475 0.21 -11.29 -9.35
N ASP A 476 1.10 -12.14 -9.86
CA ASP A 476 1.23 -12.35 -11.30
C ASP A 476 1.57 -13.78 -11.68
N THR A 477 1.27 -14.12 -12.94
CA THR A 477 1.45 -15.47 -13.48
C THR A 477 2.14 -15.43 -14.84
N PHE A 478 3.23 -16.16 -14.95
CA PHE A 478 4.07 -16.24 -16.15
C PHE A 478 4.12 -17.66 -16.67
N SER A 479 4.27 -17.79 -17.99
CA SER A 479 4.60 -19.06 -18.63
C SER A 479 5.99 -18.88 -19.23
N VAL A 480 6.99 -19.42 -18.54
CA VAL A 480 8.39 -19.26 -18.91
C VAL A 480 8.84 -20.50 -19.69
N PRO A 481 9.42 -20.34 -20.90
CA PRO A 481 9.93 -21.46 -21.68
C PRO A 481 10.88 -22.34 -20.85
N PHE A 482 10.73 -23.67 -20.95
CA PHE A 482 11.54 -24.69 -20.24
C PHE A 482 11.39 -24.74 -18.71
N VAL A 483 10.95 -23.65 -18.06
CA VAL A 483 10.67 -23.60 -16.62
C VAL A 483 9.24 -24.05 -16.31
N GLY A 484 8.26 -23.57 -17.09
CA GLY A 484 6.84 -23.87 -16.91
C GLY A 484 6.06 -22.69 -16.32
N THR A 485 5.10 -22.99 -15.45
CA THR A 485 4.27 -21.98 -14.78
C THR A 485 5.04 -21.35 -13.63
N VAL A 486 5.19 -20.03 -13.64
CA VAL A 486 5.85 -19.26 -12.60
C VAL A 486 4.85 -18.27 -12.01
N VAL A 487 4.74 -18.22 -10.69
CA VAL A 487 3.92 -17.25 -9.97
C VAL A 487 4.81 -16.23 -9.29
N SER A 488 4.39 -14.97 -9.25
CA SER A 488 5.13 -13.88 -8.60
C SER A 488 4.25 -13.22 -7.56
N GLY A 489 4.86 -12.81 -6.45
CA GLY A 489 4.15 -12.38 -5.26
C GLY A 489 5.08 -11.91 -4.16
N VAL A 490 4.47 -11.58 -3.02
CA VAL A 490 5.17 -11.24 -1.78
C VAL A 490 4.83 -12.31 -0.75
N VAL A 491 5.85 -12.76 -0.01
CA VAL A 491 5.65 -13.64 1.14
C VAL A 491 5.09 -12.78 2.29
N LYS A 492 3.89 -13.10 2.77
CA LYS A 492 3.23 -12.37 3.87
C LYS A 492 3.77 -12.82 5.23
N SER A 493 3.99 -14.11 5.39
CA SER A 493 4.49 -14.75 6.62
C SER A 493 5.23 -16.04 6.31
N GLY A 494 6.08 -16.48 7.23
CA GLY A 494 6.83 -17.73 7.18
C GLY A 494 7.93 -17.78 6.12
N ILE A 495 8.53 -18.95 5.99
CA ILE A 495 9.65 -19.23 5.07
C ILE A 495 9.27 -20.37 4.13
N ILE A 496 9.73 -20.31 2.88
CA ILE A 496 9.58 -21.37 1.88
C ILE A 496 10.91 -21.71 1.24
N HIS A 497 11.17 -23.00 1.02
CA HIS A 497 12.36 -23.51 0.35
C HIS A 497 12.04 -24.11 -1.02
N ALA A 498 13.02 -24.08 -1.91
CA ALA A 498 12.95 -24.80 -3.17
C ALA A 498 12.86 -26.32 -2.89
N GLY A 499 11.87 -26.98 -3.47
CA GLY A 499 11.57 -28.40 -3.25
C GLY A 499 10.34 -28.65 -2.39
N ASP A 500 9.91 -27.67 -1.59
CA ASP A 500 8.80 -27.83 -0.65
C ASP A 500 7.47 -28.16 -1.34
N ASN A 501 6.67 -29.00 -0.68
CA ASN A 501 5.32 -29.33 -1.10
C ASN A 501 4.33 -28.26 -0.62
N VAL A 502 3.55 -27.72 -1.53
CA VAL A 502 2.64 -26.60 -1.28
C VAL A 502 1.26 -26.87 -1.86
N LEU A 503 0.29 -26.12 -1.35
CA LEU A 503 -1.07 -26.02 -1.86
C LEU A 503 -1.22 -24.68 -2.60
N VAL A 504 -1.79 -24.73 -3.80
CA VAL A 504 -2.09 -23.54 -4.60
C VAL A 504 -3.59 -23.46 -4.82
N GLY A 505 -4.19 -22.31 -4.51
CA GLY A 505 -5.63 -22.10 -4.60
C GLY A 505 -6.05 -20.80 -3.91
N PRO A 506 -7.35 -20.49 -3.78
CA PRO A 506 -8.46 -21.30 -4.26
C PRO A 506 -8.74 -21.15 -5.75
N ASP A 507 -9.09 -22.26 -6.39
CA ASP A 507 -9.70 -22.25 -7.73
C ASP A 507 -11.11 -21.65 -7.72
N SER A 508 -11.79 -21.64 -8.87
CA SER A 508 -13.14 -21.09 -8.98
C SER A 508 -14.18 -21.83 -8.13
N LEU A 509 -13.88 -23.05 -7.67
CA LEU A 509 -14.73 -23.88 -6.82
C LEU A 509 -14.31 -23.84 -5.34
N GLY A 510 -13.26 -23.10 -4.99
CA GLY A 510 -12.74 -23.04 -3.63
C GLY A 510 -11.77 -24.17 -3.27
N GLN A 511 -11.29 -24.93 -4.25
CA GLN A 511 -10.39 -26.07 -4.03
C GLN A 511 -8.92 -25.67 -4.14
N PHE A 512 -8.06 -26.46 -3.50
CA PHE A 512 -6.60 -26.31 -3.53
C PHE A 512 -5.95 -27.49 -4.25
N GLN A 513 -5.00 -27.19 -5.11
CA GLN A 513 -4.21 -28.18 -5.84
C GLN A 513 -2.85 -28.35 -5.16
N THR A 514 -2.44 -29.60 -4.91
CA THR A 514 -1.10 -29.89 -4.40
C THR A 514 -0.07 -29.81 -5.52
N THR A 515 1.05 -29.15 -5.24
CA THR A 515 2.23 -29.09 -6.11
C THR A 515 3.49 -29.00 -5.25
N ASN A 516 4.64 -28.80 -5.88
CA ASN A 516 5.88 -28.48 -5.19
C ASN A 516 6.61 -27.33 -5.89
N ILE A 517 7.43 -26.62 -5.13
CA ILE A 517 8.25 -25.52 -5.61
C ILE A 517 9.46 -26.09 -6.36
N ARG A 518 9.58 -25.82 -7.66
CA ARG A 518 10.71 -26.25 -8.49
C ARG A 518 11.95 -25.40 -8.22
N SER A 519 11.76 -24.08 -8.18
CA SER A 519 12.83 -23.10 -7.96
C SER A 519 12.23 -21.79 -7.47
N ILE A 520 13.04 -21.02 -6.75
CA ILE A 520 12.70 -19.69 -6.23
C ILE A 520 13.69 -18.69 -6.85
N GLU A 521 13.16 -17.57 -7.34
CA GLU A 521 13.96 -16.46 -7.82
C GLU A 521 13.56 -15.16 -7.12
N ARG A 522 14.55 -14.46 -6.57
CA ARG A 522 14.42 -13.09 -6.06
C ARG A 522 15.14 -12.14 -7.00
N LYS A 523 14.40 -11.20 -7.60
CA LYS A 523 14.95 -10.18 -8.51
C LYS A 523 15.83 -10.75 -9.64
N ARG A 524 15.42 -11.91 -10.19
CA ARG A 524 16.14 -12.67 -11.24
C ARG A 524 17.44 -13.33 -10.77
N ILE A 525 17.62 -13.47 -9.47
CA ILE A 525 18.69 -14.27 -8.84
C ILE A 525 18.03 -15.51 -8.25
N GLN A 526 18.55 -16.69 -8.59
CA GLN A 526 18.05 -17.93 -8.01
C GLN A 526 18.50 -18.04 -6.55
N VAL A 527 17.56 -18.34 -5.67
CA VAL A 527 17.80 -18.47 -4.22
C VAL A 527 17.22 -19.80 -3.71
N PRO A 528 17.84 -20.44 -2.70
CA PRO A 528 17.31 -21.67 -2.11
C PRO A 528 16.03 -21.44 -1.29
N ALA A 529 15.86 -20.27 -0.65
CA ALA A 529 14.74 -19.96 0.22
C ALA A 529 14.23 -18.52 0.03
N CYS A 530 13.06 -18.24 0.59
CA CYS A 530 12.49 -16.89 0.67
C CYS A 530 11.73 -16.74 1.99
N SER A 531 11.98 -15.64 2.69
CA SER A 531 11.35 -15.32 3.98
C SER A 531 10.25 -14.28 3.85
N ALA A 532 9.55 -14.01 4.96
CA ALA A 532 8.44 -13.07 4.98
C ALA A 532 8.91 -11.64 4.65
N GLY A 533 8.03 -10.90 3.98
CA GLY A 533 8.33 -9.55 3.52
C GLY A 533 9.18 -9.48 2.25
N GLN A 534 9.63 -10.60 1.69
CA GLN A 534 10.43 -10.60 0.46
C GLN A 534 9.55 -10.81 -0.79
N SER A 535 9.94 -10.18 -1.90
CA SER A 535 9.31 -10.42 -3.21
C SER A 535 10.00 -11.57 -3.94
N ALA A 536 9.23 -12.57 -4.38
CA ALA A 536 9.78 -13.74 -5.05
C ALA A 536 8.93 -14.21 -6.23
N SER A 537 9.59 -14.95 -7.13
CA SER A 537 8.97 -15.71 -8.20
C SER A 537 9.18 -17.20 -7.96
N LEU A 538 8.08 -17.94 -7.83
CA LEU A 538 8.07 -19.37 -7.54
C LEU A 538 7.72 -20.14 -8.82
N ALA A 539 8.60 -21.02 -9.27
CA ALA A 539 8.30 -21.94 -10.36
C ALA A 539 7.54 -23.14 -9.81
N LEU A 540 6.33 -23.39 -10.30
CA LEU A 540 5.46 -24.48 -9.85
C LEU A 540 5.61 -25.70 -10.76
N ARG A 541 5.67 -26.90 -10.18
CA ARG A 541 5.79 -28.14 -10.95
C ARG A 541 4.41 -28.69 -11.34
N ARG A 542 4.28 -29.22 -12.56
CA ARG A 542 3.08 -29.94 -13.04
C ARG A 542 1.76 -29.16 -13.01
N ILE A 543 1.78 -27.85 -12.76
CA ILE A 543 0.62 -26.98 -12.87
C ILE A 543 0.69 -26.20 -14.19
N ARG A 544 -0.43 -26.10 -14.90
CA ARG A 544 -0.54 -25.29 -16.12
C ARG A 544 -0.88 -23.84 -15.77
N LYS A 545 -0.38 -22.87 -16.55
CA LYS A 545 -0.68 -21.45 -16.33
C LYS A 545 -2.19 -21.13 -16.23
N LYS A 546 -3.03 -21.85 -16.98
CA LYS A 546 -4.50 -21.65 -16.97
C LYS A 546 -5.17 -22.04 -15.64
N GLU A 547 -4.53 -22.89 -14.85
CA GLU A 547 -5.05 -23.36 -13.55
C GLU A 547 -4.71 -22.37 -12.42
N VAL A 548 -3.84 -21.38 -12.68
CA VAL A 548 -3.42 -20.39 -11.70
C VAL A 548 -3.87 -19.00 -12.12
N ARG A 549 -4.31 -18.21 -11.15
CA ARG A 549 -4.73 -16.82 -11.35
C ARG A 549 -4.21 -15.92 -10.24
N LYS A 550 -4.31 -14.61 -10.50
CA LYS A 550 -4.12 -13.57 -9.49
C LYS A 550 -5.19 -13.69 -8.39
N GLY A 551 -4.81 -13.41 -7.16
CA GLY A 551 -5.69 -13.54 -6.00
C GLY A 551 -5.69 -14.92 -5.35
N MET A 552 -5.08 -15.93 -5.98
CA MET A 552 -4.77 -17.19 -5.31
C MET A 552 -3.61 -17.01 -4.33
N VAL A 553 -3.51 -17.92 -3.38
CA VAL A 553 -2.43 -18.04 -2.41
C VAL A 553 -1.68 -19.36 -2.60
N VAL A 554 -0.42 -19.36 -2.16
CA VAL A 554 0.39 -20.56 -1.99
C VAL A 554 0.60 -20.75 -0.49
N LEU A 555 0.22 -21.93 0.00
CA LEU A 555 0.23 -22.29 1.42
C LEU A 555 1.05 -23.57 1.62
N PRO A 556 1.63 -23.80 2.81
CA PRO A 556 2.32 -25.03 3.12
C PRO A 556 1.31 -26.19 3.08
N LYS A 557 1.76 -27.36 2.61
CA LYS A 557 0.95 -28.57 2.70
C LYS A 557 1.00 -29.11 4.13
N LEU A 558 0.00 -28.78 4.94
CA LEU A 558 -0.17 -29.30 6.30
C LEU A 558 -1.04 -30.57 6.31
N GLU A 559 -0.81 -31.45 7.28
CA GLU A 559 -1.70 -32.58 7.54
C GLU A 559 -2.96 -32.08 8.27
N GLY A 560 -4.09 -32.04 7.57
CA GLY A 560 -5.33 -31.49 8.13
C GLY A 560 -6.40 -31.21 7.07
N PRO A 561 -7.52 -30.58 7.46
CA PRO A 561 -8.52 -30.12 6.50
C PRO A 561 -7.91 -29.07 5.57
N PRO A 562 -8.39 -28.98 4.31
CA PRO A 562 -7.92 -27.95 3.40
C PRO A 562 -8.18 -26.55 3.97
N PRO A 563 -7.37 -25.54 3.58
CA PRO A 563 -7.58 -24.17 4.02
C PRO A 563 -9.00 -23.70 3.74
N LYS A 564 -9.63 -23.05 4.74
CA LYS A 564 -10.99 -22.53 4.60
C LYS A 564 -11.00 -21.36 3.63
N VAL A 565 -12.06 -21.30 2.82
CA VAL A 565 -12.32 -20.23 1.85
C VAL A 565 -13.66 -19.60 2.17
N TYR A 566 -13.75 -18.30 1.95
CA TYR A 566 -14.90 -17.51 2.37
C TYR A 566 -15.54 -16.87 1.15
N ARG A 567 -16.84 -17.06 1.02
CA ARG A 567 -17.66 -16.31 0.06
C ARG A 567 -18.33 -15.12 0.72
N GLU A 568 -18.53 -15.21 2.03
CA GLU A 568 -19.20 -14.22 2.86
C GLU A 568 -18.29 -13.84 4.01
N PHE A 569 -18.29 -12.56 4.38
CA PHE A 569 -17.49 -12.04 5.48
C PHE A 569 -18.06 -10.70 5.93
N VAL A 570 -17.69 -10.26 7.13
CA VAL A 570 -18.11 -8.98 7.71
C VAL A 570 -16.91 -8.05 7.76
N ALA A 571 -17.11 -6.81 7.32
CA ALA A 571 -16.09 -5.77 7.37
C ALA A 571 -16.66 -4.46 7.89
N GLU A 572 -15.83 -3.72 8.62
CA GLU A 572 -16.11 -2.34 8.97
C GLU A 572 -15.65 -1.45 7.82
N VAL A 573 -16.55 -0.60 7.29
CA VAL A 573 -16.26 0.26 6.15
C VAL A 573 -16.52 1.74 6.45
N LEU A 574 -15.65 2.59 5.89
CA LEU A 574 -15.80 4.04 5.81
C LEU A 574 -16.11 4.43 4.36
N ILE A 575 -17.24 5.11 4.14
CA ILE A 575 -17.62 5.61 2.81
C ILE A 575 -17.03 7.00 2.58
N LEU A 576 -16.24 7.16 1.51
CA LEU A 576 -15.49 8.39 1.25
C LEU A 576 -16.24 9.41 0.41
N SER A 577 -16.78 8.98 -0.73
CA SER A 577 -17.45 9.87 -1.68
C SER A 577 -18.35 9.07 -2.62
N HIS A 578 -19.61 8.93 -2.21
CA HIS A 578 -20.65 8.25 -2.98
C HIS A 578 -21.85 9.19 -3.20
N PRO A 579 -22.30 9.38 -4.46
CA PRO A 579 -23.36 10.36 -4.76
C PRO A 579 -24.74 9.90 -4.30
N THR A 580 -24.96 8.59 -4.19
CA THR A 580 -26.26 8.01 -3.83
C THR A 580 -26.18 7.25 -2.51
N THR A 581 -27.33 6.85 -2.01
CA THR A 581 -27.47 6.07 -0.78
C THR A 581 -27.18 4.59 -1.05
N ILE A 582 -26.27 3.98 -0.29
CA ILE A 582 -25.94 2.55 -0.39
C ILE A 582 -26.95 1.75 0.45
N ARG A 583 -27.48 0.69 -0.15
CA ARG A 583 -28.46 -0.22 0.46
C ARG A 583 -28.04 -1.68 0.27
N PRO A 584 -28.64 -2.63 1.02
CA PRO A 584 -28.48 -4.04 0.73
C PRO A 584 -28.76 -4.35 -0.75
N LYS A 585 -28.07 -5.37 -1.28
CA LYS A 585 -27.99 -5.76 -2.70
C LYS A 585 -27.17 -4.82 -3.59
N TYR A 586 -26.64 -3.72 -3.08
CA TYR A 586 -25.69 -2.91 -3.83
C TYR A 586 -24.45 -3.74 -4.18
N GLN A 587 -24.01 -3.65 -5.42
CA GLN A 587 -22.86 -4.39 -5.94
C GLN A 587 -21.80 -3.42 -6.41
N ALA A 588 -20.56 -3.65 -6.01
CA ALA A 588 -19.44 -3.03 -6.71
C ALA A 588 -18.19 -3.88 -6.61
N MET A 589 -17.12 -3.34 -7.18
CA MET A 589 -15.85 -4.03 -7.26
C MET A 589 -15.12 -3.89 -5.93
N LEU A 590 -14.79 -5.03 -5.32
CA LEU A 590 -14.01 -5.08 -4.10
C LEU A 590 -12.60 -5.54 -4.43
N HIS A 591 -11.62 -4.87 -3.81
CA HIS A 591 -10.25 -5.32 -3.80
C HIS A 591 -9.82 -5.70 -2.39
N VAL A 592 -9.14 -6.84 -2.27
CA VAL A 592 -8.52 -7.32 -1.02
C VAL A 592 -7.15 -7.89 -1.39
N GLY A 593 -6.08 -7.15 -1.09
CA GLY A 593 -4.74 -7.49 -1.60
C GLY A 593 -4.75 -7.71 -3.13
N PRO A 594 -4.30 -8.88 -3.64
CA PRO A 594 -4.34 -9.20 -5.07
C PRO A 594 -5.72 -9.61 -5.62
N ILE A 595 -6.72 -9.81 -4.75
CA ILE A 595 -8.08 -10.20 -5.16
C ILE A 595 -8.80 -8.97 -5.71
N SER A 596 -9.49 -9.15 -6.84
CA SER A 596 -10.33 -8.12 -7.46
C SER A 596 -11.58 -8.78 -8.05
N GLN A 597 -12.72 -8.58 -7.38
CA GLN A 597 -13.98 -9.23 -7.75
C GLN A 597 -15.19 -8.40 -7.33
N THR A 598 -16.29 -8.54 -8.07
CA THR A 598 -17.59 -8.00 -7.68
C THR A 598 -18.09 -8.63 -6.38
N CYS A 599 -18.44 -7.78 -5.42
CA CYS A 599 -19.10 -8.15 -4.18
C CYS A 599 -20.47 -7.50 -4.09
N ALA A 600 -21.42 -8.24 -3.53
CA ALA A 600 -22.73 -7.72 -3.14
C ALA A 600 -22.72 -7.44 -1.63
N ILE A 601 -23.34 -6.34 -1.24
CA ILE A 601 -23.67 -6.07 0.16
C ILE A 601 -24.92 -6.87 0.51
N ILE A 602 -24.83 -7.80 1.45
CA ILE A 602 -25.96 -8.66 1.84
C ILE A 602 -26.73 -8.07 3.02
N GLU A 603 -26.02 -7.54 4.01
CA GLU A 603 -26.59 -6.94 5.21
C GLU A 603 -25.74 -5.74 5.63
N ILE A 604 -26.40 -4.75 6.21
CA ILE A 604 -25.80 -3.53 6.73
C ILE A 604 -26.31 -3.38 8.16
N ASP A 605 -25.48 -2.88 9.06
CA ASP A 605 -25.84 -2.55 10.45
C ASP A 605 -26.91 -1.45 10.61
N ARG A 606 -27.36 -0.84 9.51
CA ARG A 606 -28.31 0.26 9.45
C ARG A 606 -29.11 0.22 8.14
N GLU A 607 -30.19 0.99 8.07
CA GLU A 607 -31.09 1.01 6.90
C GLU A 607 -30.39 1.46 5.61
N TYR A 608 -29.49 2.44 5.70
CA TYR A 608 -28.73 2.93 4.57
C TYR A 608 -27.42 3.62 4.97
N ILE A 609 -26.44 3.62 4.05
CA ILE A 609 -25.13 4.27 4.25
C ILE A 609 -24.99 5.46 3.29
N ARG A 610 -24.46 6.58 3.80
CA ARG A 610 -24.12 7.78 3.03
C ARG A 610 -22.63 8.10 3.13
N THR A 611 -22.21 9.11 2.38
CA THR A 611 -20.83 9.58 2.41
C THR A 611 -20.44 10.09 3.79
N GLY A 612 -19.29 9.63 4.29
CA GLY A 612 -18.76 9.96 5.61
C GLY A 612 -19.09 8.93 6.69
N ASP A 613 -20.07 8.05 6.44
CA ASP A 613 -20.51 7.08 7.43
C ASP A 613 -19.49 5.96 7.61
N ARG A 614 -19.31 5.54 8.86
CA ARG A 614 -18.71 4.26 9.24
C ARG A 614 -19.82 3.26 9.54
N ALA A 615 -19.77 2.09 8.94
CA ALA A 615 -20.78 1.04 9.09
C ALA A 615 -20.14 -0.35 9.05
N THR A 616 -20.75 -1.29 9.78
CA THR A 616 -20.43 -2.71 9.66
C THR A 616 -21.29 -3.32 8.57
N VAL A 617 -20.65 -3.95 7.60
CA VAL A 617 -21.27 -4.44 6.37
C VAL A 617 -20.87 -5.89 6.13
N ALA A 618 -21.86 -6.73 5.87
CA ALA A 618 -21.65 -8.08 5.39
C ALA A 618 -21.55 -8.07 3.86
N PHE A 619 -20.48 -8.66 3.34
CA PHE A 619 -20.20 -8.78 1.92
C PHE A 619 -20.33 -10.23 1.46
N ARG A 620 -20.78 -10.42 0.22
CA ARG A 620 -20.76 -11.70 -0.48
C ARG A 620 -20.06 -11.57 -1.83
N PHE A 621 -19.05 -12.38 -2.04
CA PHE A 621 -18.39 -12.56 -3.34
C PHE A 621 -19.35 -13.18 -4.37
N VAL A 622 -19.53 -12.50 -5.50
CA VAL A 622 -20.51 -12.93 -6.52
C VAL A 622 -20.04 -14.16 -7.29
N GLN A 623 -18.78 -14.20 -7.72
CA GLN A 623 -18.31 -15.24 -8.67
C GLN A 623 -17.78 -16.49 -7.96
N ARG A 624 -16.79 -16.35 -7.09
CA ARG A 624 -16.11 -17.47 -6.41
C ARG A 624 -15.73 -17.10 -4.97
N PRO A 625 -15.60 -18.10 -4.07
CA PRO A 625 -15.01 -17.89 -2.75
C PRO A 625 -13.52 -17.58 -2.87
N GLU A 626 -13.00 -16.80 -1.93
CA GLU A 626 -11.60 -16.40 -1.91
C GLU A 626 -11.00 -16.71 -0.53
N PHE A 627 -9.67 -16.78 -0.46
CA PHE A 627 -8.96 -16.91 0.81
C PHE A 627 -8.82 -15.52 1.45
N LEU A 628 -9.23 -15.37 2.70
CA LEU A 628 -9.24 -14.10 3.43
C LEU A 628 -8.76 -14.31 4.87
N ALA A 629 -8.15 -13.28 5.43
CA ALA A 629 -7.77 -13.19 6.84
C ALA A 629 -8.48 -12.02 7.54
N VAL A 630 -8.71 -12.16 8.85
CA VAL A 630 -9.18 -11.03 9.68
C VAL A 630 -8.11 -9.94 9.70
N GLY A 631 -8.53 -8.69 9.61
CA GLY A 631 -7.63 -7.54 9.51
C GLY A 631 -7.23 -7.17 8.08
N ASP A 632 -7.58 -7.98 7.07
CA ASP A 632 -7.31 -7.62 5.68
C ASP A 632 -8.01 -6.30 5.31
N LYS A 633 -7.25 -5.42 4.67
CA LYS A 633 -7.76 -4.12 4.20
C LYS A 633 -8.54 -4.32 2.91
N ILE A 634 -9.75 -3.75 2.87
CA ILE A 634 -10.64 -3.83 1.72
C ILE A 634 -10.82 -2.45 1.10
N LEU A 635 -10.92 -2.43 -0.23
CA LEU A 635 -11.14 -1.21 -1.01
C LEU A 635 -12.34 -1.41 -1.92
N PHE A 636 -13.33 -0.54 -1.74
CA PHE A 636 -14.60 -0.58 -2.45
C PHE A 636 -14.63 0.45 -3.58
N ARG A 637 -14.95 0.02 -4.81
CA ARG A 637 -14.83 0.84 -6.02
C ARG A 637 -15.96 0.69 -7.04
N GLU A 638 -16.30 1.82 -7.65
CA GLU A 638 -17.18 1.95 -8.81
C GLU A 638 -16.60 3.03 -9.73
N GLY A 639 -15.69 2.61 -10.62
CA GLY A 639 -14.81 3.52 -11.37
C GLY A 639 -13.77 4.18 -10.45
N LYS A 640 -14.20 5.07 -9.57
CA LYS A 640 -13.38 5.71 -8.52
C LYS A 640 -13.48 4.96 -7.19
N THR A 641 -12.60 5.31 -6.26
CA THR A 641 -12.66 4.84 -4.87
C THR A 641 -13.89 5.38 -4.15
N LYS A 642 -14.70 4.47 -3.58
CA LYS A 642 -15.97 4.78 -2.94
C LYS A 642 -15.94 4.56 -1.43
N GLY A 643 -15.24 3.52 -0.98
CA GLY A 643 -15.11 3.21 0.44
C GLY A 643 -13.87 2.39 0.74
N LEU A 644 -13.52 2.37 2.02
CA LEU A 644 -12.39 1.64 2.59
C LEU A 644 -12.91 0.80 3.73
N GLY A 645 -12.23 -0.28 4.08
CA GLY A 645 -12.60 -1.03 5.26
C GLY A 645 -11.56 -2.04 5.71
N ILE A 646 -11.90 -2.74 6.77
CA ILE A 646 -11.09 -3.80 7.36
C ILE A 646 -12.01 -4.98 7.65
N VAL A 647 -11.59 -6.18 7.24
CA VAL A 647 -12.30 -7.43 7.56
C VAL A 647 -12.29 -7.64 9.08
N LYS A 648 -13.46 -7.75 9.69
CA LYS A 648 -13.63 -7.96 11.14
C LYS A 648 -13.90 -9.42 11.48
N SER A 649 -14.74 -10.09 10.70
CA SER A 649 -15.01 -11.51 10.86
C SER A 649 -15.15 -12.20 9.51
N LEU A 650 -14.77 -13.48 9.46
CA LEU A 650 -14.89 -14.33 8.28
C LEU A 650 -16.16 -15.19 8.34
N ASP A 651 -16.70 -15.38 9.54
CA ASP A 651 -17.97 -16.06 9.74
C ASP A 651 -19.10 -15.01 9.71
N TYR A 652 -20.06 -15.22 8.83
CA TYR A 652 -21.30 -14.44 8.75
C TYR A 652 -22.48 -15.36 9.04
N GLU A 653 -23.30 -14.97 10.01
CA GLU A 653 -24.62 -15.55 10.26
C GLU A 653 -25.71 -14.58 9.82
N GLU A 654 -26.72 -15.09 9.11
CA GLU A 654 -27.80 -14.26 8.57
C GLU A 654 -28.59 -13.56 9.70
N GLY A 655 -28.70 -12.24 9.63
CA GLY A 655 -29.36 -11.44 10.67
C GLY A 655 -28.53 -11.17 11.92
N SER A 656 -27.21 -11.42 11.88
CA SER A 656 -26.30 -11.12 12.99
C SER A 656 -26.08 -9.63 13.20
N LEU A 657 -26.08 -8.83 12.13
CA LEU A 657 -25.81 -7.38 12.20
C LEU A 657 -27.05 -6.59 12.66
N SER A 658 -28.23 -6.96 12.18
CA SER A 658 -29.51 -6.34 12.55
C SER A 658 -29.97 -6.64 14.00
N LYS A 659 -29.38 -7.64 14.67
CA LYS A 659 -29.66 -7.93 16.09
C LYS A 659 -28.91 -7.01 17.06
N HIS A 660 -27.73 -6.53 16.70
CA HIS A 660 -26.92 -5.68 17.57
C HIS A 660 -27.59 -4.34 17.89
N GLU A 661 -28.40 -3.80 16.98
CA GLU A 661 -29.17 -2.56 17.19
C GLU A 661 -30.32 -2.76 18.21
N ARG A 662 -30.86 -3.98 18.34
CA ARG A 662 -31.93 -4.27 19.32
C ARG A 662 -31.41 -4.45 20.74
N GLN A 663 -30.14 -4.82 20.90
CA GLN A 663 -29.49 -4.95 22.22
C GLN A 663 -28.88 -3.64 22.71
N SER A 664 -28.37 -2.77 21.82
CA SER A 664 -27.83 -1.46 22.21
C SER A 664 -28.90 -0.41 22.57
N MET A 665 -30.16 -0.64 22.18
CA MET A 665 -31.32 0.19 22.56
C MET A 665 -31.96 -0.19 23.91
N GLN A 666 -31.48 -1.23 24.60
CA GLN A 666 -31.92 -1.58 25.96
C GLN A 666 -30.80 -1.30 26.98
N GLY A 667 -30.65 -0.03 27.34
CA GLY A 667 -29.98 0.38 28.58
C GLY A 667 -30.83 0.04 29.81
N PRO A 668 -30.24 0.01 31.02
CA PRO A 668 -30.89 -0.52 32.21
C PRO A 668 -32.11 0.33 32.60
N SER A 669 -33.27 -0.30 32.76
CA SER A 669 -34.46 0.36 33.28
C SER A 669 -34.24 0.75 34.74
N ASN A 670 -33.99 2.03 34.99
CA ASN A 670 -34.10 2.62 36.32
C ASN A 670 -35.55 2.47 36.81
N GLY A 671 -35.72 1.72 37.90
CA GLY A 671 -36.95 1.71 38.67
C GLY A 671 -37.09 3.03 39.43
N GLU A 672 -38.16 3.76 39.16
CA GLU A 672 -38.61 4.85 40.03
C GLU A 672 -39.58 4.27 41.08
N GLU A 673 -39.12 4.27 42.34
CA GLU A 673 -39.98 4.16 43.52
C GLU A 673 -40.72 5.48 43.73
N SER A 674 -42.06 5.42 43.88
CA SER A 674 -42.82 6.41 44.64
C SER A 674 -43.94 5.75 45.44
N ASN A 675 -43.55 5.27 46.63
CA ASN A 675 -44.14 5.54 47.94
C ASN A 675 -45.68 5.73 48.07
N GLU A 676 -46.39 4.69 48.53
CA GLU A 676 -47.56 4.85 49.43
C GLU A 676 -47.56 3.79 50.54
N LYS A 677 -47.88 4.25 51.76
CA LYS A 677 -47.68 3.62 53.07
C LYS A 677 -48.79 2.61 53.47
N PRO A 678 -48.58 1.81 54.54
CA PRO A 678 -49.18 0.48 54.73
C PRO A 678 -50.37 0.43 55.70
N LYS A 679 -51.17 -0.66 55.64
CA LYS A 679 -51.93 -1.20 56.78
C LYS A 679 -52.12 -2.73 56.70
N ALA A 680 -51.52 -3.39 57.71
CA ALA A 680 -51.92 -4.58 58.49
C ALA A 680 -52.74 -5.74 57.85
N GLU A 681 -52.24 -6.98 57.97
CA GLU A 681 -52.64 -7.95 59.01
C GLU A 681 -51.97 -9.34 58.83
N GLU A 682 -51.32 -9.81 59.91
CA GLU A 682 -51.28 -11.15 60.51
C GLU A 682 -51.59 -12.46 59.69
N LYS A 683 -50.60 -13.38 59.56
CA LYS A 683 -50.50 -14.67 60.32
C LYS A 683 -49.65 -15.77 59.63
N VAL A 684 -48.59 -16.16 60.35
CA VAL A 684 -48.16 -17.53 60.77
C VAL A 684 -48.15 -18.70 59.76
N ALA A 685 -46.94 -19.24 59.51
CA ALA A 685 -46.48 -20.64 59.77
C ALA A 685 -45.21 -20.96 58.92
N LEU A 686 -44.01 -21.12 59.53
CA LEU A 686 -43.32 -22.41 59.80
C LEU A 686 -43.25 -23.35 58.56
N SER A 687 -42.10 -23.80 58.03
CA SER A 687 -40.88 -24.28 58.70
C SER A 687 -39.75 -24.67 57.70
N ALA A 688 -38.50 -24.60 58.20
CA ALA A 688 -37.27 -25.39 57.93
C ALA A 688 -36.80 -25.61 56.47
N VAL A 689 -35.66 -25.08 56.00
CA VAL A 689 -34.24 -25.36 56.33
C VAL A 689 -33.85 -26.84 56.18
N GLY A 690 -32.96 -27.12 55.22
CA GLY A 690 -32.25 -28.38 55.08
C GLY A 690 -31.14 -28.32 54.03
N VAL A 691 -29.95 -27.86 54.45
CA VAL A 691 -28.66 -28.04 53.77
C VAL A 691 -28.18 -29.48 54.02
N ALA A 692 -27.68 -30.20 53.00
CA ALA A 692 -26.62 -31.20 53.18
C ALA A 692 -26.02 -31.69 51.85
N THR A 693 -24.70 -31.55 51.77
CA THR A 693 -23.71 -32.24 50.94
C THR A 693 -23.70 -33.76 51.14
N SER A 694 -23.38 -34.56 50.10
CA SER A 694 -22.23 -35.50 50.05
C SER A 694 -22.36 -36.59 48.97
N ASP A 695 -21.39 -36.60 48.06
CA ASP A 695 -20.44 -37.69 47.77
C ASP A 695 -20.91 -39.16 47.50
N ARG A 696 -20.35 -39.68 46.38
CA ARG A 696 -19.88 -41.06 46.10
C ARG A 696 -20.85 -42.23 45.79
N ARG A 697 -20.63 -42.76 44.57
CA ARG A 697 -20.13 -44.12 44.19
C ARG A 697 -21.05 -45.03 43.35
N SER A 698 -20.39 -45.62 42.34
CA SER A 698 -20.65 -46.88 41.61
C SER A 698 -21.81 -46.84 40.60
N LYS A 699 -21.68 -47.30 39.36
CA LYS A 699 -20.75 -48.19 38.66
C LYS A 699 -20.47 -47.63 37.25
#